data_AF-A0A0S6VVJ6-F1
#
_entry.id   AF-A0A0S6VVJ6-F1
#
_cell.length_a   1.000
_cell.length_b   1.000
_cell.length_c   1.000
_cell.angle_alpha   90.00
_cell.angle_beta   90.00
_cell.angle_gamma   90.00
#
_symmetry.space_group_name_H-M   'P 1'
#
loop_
_entity.id
_entity.type
_entity.pdbx_description
1 polymer ?
#
loop_
_entity_poly.entity_id
_entity_poly.type
_entity_poly.pdbx_seq_one_letter_code
_entity_poly.pdbx_strand_id
1 'polypeptide(L)'
;MMKQLRYLTYGIIAIMLCMGTTAESQQTKKQAFGKPLRALAEKQGIFIGAAVDPAFLDDAQYAETLKAQYNYLTPENQTKWSLIHPARDRYDFSSSDKLVEFAEQHGMKVRGHTLVWHSQNPGWLLAQKWSKEELSAILKDHIQHVVGHYKGRIYAWDVVNEPLDGSNLRSTIWQQTLGEEYIEQAFRLAHEADPDAKLYLNDYGVEDVNLKSTAMYNLVKALLEKGVPIHGVGLQFHLELGQPLDYASVFANISRFAELGLDVDITELDVRIRGEVTDDKLFQQADVYAKLMQILLAIPKARTYVMWGFTDAHSWVPGFFANTGAALVFDEQYHPKPAFYRMQEALEKGPIELGYSANIDASLANRHISLPFQALAIANPPVIDGVISEGEWDGGVLHRFAYNQLNLTDQRAPLERQNLTGEWMVRYQGNKLYGLVTRVDDTTITNHQDAWQNDNVEIFVDVNGQFAQLRSVVGQDWGASEFPGERKAVWNADGTVLEFVVELPENDLAGMTFGWNIALSDNDNGTERSAQVYPIPGANEGWQGKGLGELTCVGDSPRAADQRHFAPAFQAARVTTVPKVDGVAQPGEWDSGVTYPFAYNQLNLQDQRPPLDQNDLSGDWKIVYQQNMIFGLIHRQDDVTVTDHANSWENDTIEVFGNLYGTFAQLRTVVGQDWEAHDMPGLRKAVWSADGKVLEFVIELPTNNLVGETMGWNIALSDNDAGASDTRKYQLYPMYGVNDSWQGKNLGEITFME
;
A
#
# COMPACT_ATOMS: atom_id res chain seq x y z
N MET A 1 -69.78 13.73 2.37
CA MET A 1 -70.11 15.11 2.79
C MET A 1 -68.80 15.92 2.65
N MET A 2 -68.46 16.34 1.42
CA MET A 2 -68.70 17.69 0.83
C MET A 2 -67.79 18.76 1.46
N LYS A 3 -66.90 19.52 0.79
CA LYS A 3 -66.70 20.04 -0.60
C LYS A 3 -65.18 20.38 -0.76
N GLN A 4 -64.39 20.15 -1.84
CA GLN A 4 -64.43 20.50 -3.28
C GLN A 4 -64.60 21.99 -3.64
N LEU A 5 -63.61 22.64 -4.29
CA LEU A 5 -63.61 22.93 -5.75
C LEU A 5 -62.31 23.62 -6.24
N ARG A 6 -62.02 23.47 -7.55
CA ARG A 6 -60.81 23.78 -8.34
C ARG A 6 -60.92 25.09 -9.19
N TYR A 7 -59.81 25.43 -9.87
CA TYR A 7 -59.60 26.14 -11.17
C TYR A 7 -59.00 27.58 -11.10
N LEU A 8 -57.73 27.81 -11.53
CA LEU A 8 -57.20 28.21 -12.87
C LEU A 8 -57.59 29.67 -13.26
N THR A 9 -56.74 30.66 -13.63
CA THR A 9 -55.76 30.74 -14.75
C THR A 9 -55.17 32.20 -14.87
N TYR A 10 -53.99 32.38 -15.53
CA TYR A 10 -53.32 33.62 -16.08
C TYR A 10 -52.77 34.67 -15.08
N GLY A 11 -51.58 35.31 -15.19
CA GLY A 11 -50.48 35.37 -16.16
C GLY A 11 -49.79 36.77 -16.13
N ILE A 12 -48.44 36.82 -16.20
CA ILE A 12 -47.56 37.92 -16.73
C ILE A 12 -47.30 39.15 -15.80
N ILE A 13 -46.11 39.32 -15.17
CA ILE A 13 -44.78 39.87 -15.59
C ILE A 13 -44.69 41.42 -15.64
N ALA A 14 -43.54 41.90 -15.09
CA ALA A 14 -42.82 43.20 -15.28
C ALA A 14 -42.91 44.19 -14.09
N ILE A 15 -41.86 44.80 -13.53
CA ILE A 15 -40.43 44.97 -13.88
C ILE A 15 -39.64 45.40 -12.60
N MET A 16 -38.36 45.02 -12.51
CA MET A 16 -37.32 45.46 -11.56
C MET A 16 -36.88 46.93 -11.74
N LEU A 17 -36.37 47.60 -10.68
CA LEU A 17 -34.92 47.85 -10.43
C LEU A 17 -34.65 49.01 -9.44
N CYS A 18 -33.91 48.65 -8.37
CA CYS A 18 -32.79 49.28 -7.67
C CYS A 18 -32.70 50.81 -7.45
N MET A 19 -32.45 51.22 -6.19
CA MET A 19 -31.11 51.58 -5.64
C MET A 19 -31.16 51.75 -4.10
N GLY A 20 -30.06 51.39 -3.41
CA GLY A 20 -29.91 51.16 -1.95
C GLY A 20 -29.92 52.42 -1.05
N THR A 21 -29.52 52.40 0.22
CA THR A 21 -28.75 51.47 1.07
C THR A 21 -29.04 51.81 2.56
N THR A 22 -28.99 50.82 3.46
CA THR A 22 -28.68 51.05 4.90
C THR A 22 -27.82 49.92 5.41
N ALA A 23 -26.69 50.28 6.02
CA ALA A 23 -25.71 49.38 6.60
C ALA A 23 -26.16 48.88 7.98
N GLU A 24 -26.11 47.56 8.20
CA GLU A 24 -26.26 46.92 9.50
C GLU A 24 -24.91 46.29 9.90
N SER A 25 -24.48 46.57 11.13
CA SER A 25 -23.24 46.10 11.72
C SER A 25 -23.26 44.59 11.94
N GLN A 26 -22.38 43.86 11.25
CA GLN A 26 -22.08 42.46 11.56
C GLN A 26 -21.18 42.37 12.79
N GLN A 27 -21.78 41.97 13.91
CA GLN A 27 -21.06 41.48 15.09
C GLN A 27 -20.66 40.03 14.80
N THR A 28 -19.38 39.78 14.55
CA THR A 28 -18.80 38.45 14.35
C THR A 28 -19.06 37.57 15.57
N LYS A 29 -19.95 36.58 15.44
CA LYS A 29 -20.05 35.48 16.42
C LYS A 29 -18.75 34.68 16.36
N LYS A 30 -17.88 34.82 17.37
CA LYS A 30 -16.79 33.86 17.63
C LYS A 30 -17.41 32.47 17.70
N GLN A 31 -17.09 31.61 16.73
CA GLN A 31 -17.42 30.20 16.78
C GLN A 31 -16.65 29.62 17.98
N ALA A 32 -17.38 29.25 19.04
CA ALA A 32 -16.76 28.73 20.25
C ALA A 32 -16.22 27.33 19.92
N PHE A 33 -14.90 27.21 19.78
CA PHE A 33 -14.23 25.91 19.85
C PHE A 33 -14.69 25.20 21.14
N GLY A 34 -14.77 23.87 21.12
CA GLY A 34 -14.83 23.08 22.36
C GLY A 34 -13.62 23.37 23.27
N LYS A 35 -13.44 22.65 24.38
CA LYS A 35 -12.28 22.87 25.27
C LYS A 35 -10.96 22.75 24.48
N PRO A 36 -10.01 23.70 24.61
CA PRO A 36 -8.79 23.65 23.82
C PRO A 36 -8.01 22.36 24.02
N LEU A 37 -7.37 21.84 22.95
CA LEU A 37 -6.64 20.58 22.99
C LEU A 37 -5.58 20.56 24.11
N ARG A 38 -4.81 21.64 24.26
CA ARG A 38 -3.80 21.78 25.32
C ARG A 38 -4.36 21.61 26.72
N ALA A 39 -5.54 22.14 27.01
CA ALA A 39 -6.14 22.06 28.34
C ALA A 39 -6.60 20.62 28.64
N LEU A 40 -7.07 19.90 27.62
CA LEU A 40 -7.42 18.50 27.72
C LEU A 40 -6.17 17.61 27.86
N ALA A 41 -5.12 17.87 27.08
CA ALA A 41 -3.83 17.20 27.17
C ALA A 41 -3.16 17.37 28.53
N GLU A 42 -3.15 18.60 29.08
CA GLU A 42 -2.63 18.92 30.41
C GLU A 42 -3.36 18.12 31.51
N LYS A 43 -4.69 17.95 31.39
CA LYS A 43 -5.48 17.12 32.31
C LYS A 43 -5.07 15.64 32.28
N GLN A 44 -4.65 15.14 31.12
CA GLN A 44 -4.13 13.78 30.96
C GLN A 44 -2.63 13.66 31.25
N GLY A 45 -1.95 14.77 31.55
CA GLY A 45 -0.51 14.78 31.84
C GLY A 45 0.38 14.56 30.60
N ILE A 46 -0.13 14.90 29.42
CA ILE A 46 0.60 14.74 28.14
C ILE A 46 0.83 16.09 27.45
N PHE A 47 1.78 16.10 26.52
CA PHE A 47 2.06 17.20 25.61
C PHE A 47 1.35 16.99 24.28
N ILE A 48 0.73 18.04 23.77
CA ILE A 48 0.18 18.08 22.42
C ILE A 48 0.78 19.27 21.67
N GLY A 49 1.36 18.98 20.50
CA GLY A 49 2.17 19.96 19.78
C GLY A 49 1.98 19.97 18.28
N ALA A 50 2.66 20.92 17.66
CA ALA A 50 2.75 21.05 16.22
C ALA A 50 4.17 21.43 15.80
N ALA A 51 4.57 21.01 14.60
CA ALA A 51 5.70 21.61 13.88
C ALA A 51 5.33 23.02 13.39
N VAL A 52 6.27 23.96 13.51
CA VAL A 52 6.03 25.38 13.28
C VAL A 52 7.18 25.99 12.47
N ASP A 53 6.82 26.76 11.45
CA ASP A 53 7.71 27.68 10.76
C ASP A 53 7.49 29.12 11.28
N PRO A 54 8.56 29.87 11.66
CA PRO A 54 8.44 31.21 12.21
C PRO A 54 7.89 32.24 11.21
N ALA A 55 7.88 31.95 9.91
CA ALA A 55 7.31 32.82 8.89
C ALA A 55 5.79 32.98 9.05
N PHE A 56 5.11 31.99 9.62
CA PHE A 56 3.67 32.03 9.82
C PHE A 56 3.24 32.68 11.14
N LEU A 57 4.17 32.97 12.07
CA LEU A 57 3.84 33.61 13.34
C LEU A 57 3.32 35.06 13.22
N ASP A 58 3.55 35.70 12.07
CA ASP A 58 3.04 37.04 11.80
C ASP A 58 1.58 37.00 11.29
N ASP A 59 1.07 35.81 10.88
CA ASP A 59 -0.36 35.57 10.70
C ASP A 59 -1.03 35.44 12.08
N ALA A 60 -1.85 36.43 12.42
CA ALA A 60 -2.56 36.47 13.68
C ALA A 60 -3.46 35.23 13.89
N GLN A 61 -4.08 34.70 12.84
CA GLN A 61 -4.95 33.53 12.96
C GLN A 61 -4.13 32.27 13.24
N TYR A 62 -2.97 32.12 12.59
CA TYR A 62 -2.01 31.05 12.86
C TYR A 62 -1.52 31.10 14.32
N ALA A 63 -0.98 32.25 14.75
CA ALA A 63 -0.40 32.42 16.08
C ALA A 63 -1.45 32.27 17.20
N GLU A 64 -2.67 32.80 17.03
CA GLU A 64 -3.76 32.63 17.99
C GLU A 64 -4.21 31.17 18.08
N THR A 65 -4.33 30.46 16.96
CA THR A 65 -4.70 29.04 16.95
C THR A 65 -3.63 28.20 17.62
N LEU A 66 -2.36 28.43 17.28
CA LEU A 66 -1.22 27.71 17.84
C LEU A 66 -1.18 27.83 19.38
N LYS A 67 -1.22 29.06 19.93
CA LYS A 67 -1.16 29.25 21.39
C LYS A 67 -2.41 28.82 22.14
N ALA A 68 -3.56 28.85 21.47
CA ALA A 68 -4.81 28.38 22.05
C ALA A 68 -4.84 26.85 22.17
N GLN A 69 -4.34 26.12 21.17
CA GLN A 69 -4.55 24.67 21.06
C GLN A 69 -3.37 23.82 21.53
N TYR A 70 -2.14 24.33 21.54
CA TYR A 70 -0.95 23.50 21.77
C TYR A 70 -0.12 23.97 22.98
N ASN A 71 0.58 23.02 23.61
CA ASN A 71 1.51 23.26 24.73
C ASN A 71 2.93 22.72 24.44
N TYR A 72 3.19 22.36 23.19
CA TYR A 72 4.44 21.79 22.73
C TYR A 72 4.73 22.25 21.29
N LEU A 73 5.97 22.55 20.97
CA LEU A 73 6.38 23.12 19.68
C LEU A 73 7.65 22.44 19.17
N THR A 74 7.68 22.14 17.87
CA THR A 74 8.88 21.68 17.17
C THR A 74 9.22 22.68 16.06
N PRO A 75 10.43 23.26 15.99
CA PRO A 75 10.87 24.00 14.81
C PRO A 75 10.91 23.09 13.59
N GLU A 76 10.13 23.38 12.55
CA GLU A 76 10.00 22.49 11.38
C GLU A 76 11.34 22.36 10.61
N ASN A 77 12.09 23.46 10.51
CA ASN A 77 13.36 23.50 9.78
C ASN A 77 14.48 24.26 10.51
N GLN A 78 14.16 25.17 11.43
CA GLN A 78 15.07 26.22 11.90
C GLN A 78 16.18 25.73 12.84
N THR A 79 16.09 24.50 13.32
CA THR A 79 17.15 23.82 14.08
C THR A 79 17.94 22.80 13.26
N LYS A 80 17.63 22.64 11.96
CA LYS A 80 18.39 21.78 11.03
C LYS A 80 19.65 22.49 10.54
N TRP A 81 20.65 21.69 10.17
CA TRP A 81 22.02 22.14 9.85
C TRP A 81 22.11 23.27 8.83
N SER A 82 21.40 23.19 7.70
CA SER A 82 21.51 24.19 6.62
C SER A 82 21.08 25.59 7.05
N LEU A 83 20.21 25.71 8.05
CA LEU A 83 19.73 27.00 8.57
C LEU A 83 20.51 27.45 9.80
N ILE A 84 20.77 26.54 10.75
CA ILE A 84 21.42 26.91 12.02
C ILE A 84 22.94 27.02 11.90
N HIS A 85 23.56 26.30 10.96
CA HIS A 85 25.00 26.27 10.73
C HIS A 85 25.35 26.45 9.23
N PRO A 86 24.94 27.56 8.60
CA PRO A 86 24.97 27.75 7.15
C PRO A 86 26.39 27.90 6.57
N ALA A 87 27.38 28.27 7.38
CA ALA A 87 28.80 28.34 7.01
C ALA A 87 29.66 27.82 8.17
N ARG A 88 30.83 27.25 7.86
CA ARG A 88 31.69 26.54 8.82
C ARG A 88 32.06 27.32 10.08
N ASP A 89 32.15 28.64 9.98
CA ASP A 89 32.54 29.57 11.04
C ASP A 89 31.39 30.47 11.49
N ARG A 90 30.14 30.16 11.12
CA ARG A 90 28.97 31.00 11.42
C ARG A 90 27.72 30.17 11.73
N TYR A 91 27.19 30.38 12.93
CA TYR A 91 25.85 29.96 13.32
C TYR A 91 24.83 31.09 13.16
N ASP A 92 23.57 30.74 12.87
CA ASP A 92 22.43 31.66 12.84
C ASP A 92 21.27 31.09 13.66
N PHE A 93 21.08 31.64 14.85
CA PHE A 93 20.01 31.23 15.78
C PHE A 93 18.75 32.09 15.65
N SER A 94 18.75 33.15 14.83
CA SER A 94 17.70 34.18 14.84
C SER A 94 16.27 33.62 14.65
N SER A 95 16.11 32.69 13.71
CA SER A 95 14.81 32.11 13.37
C SER A 95 14.35 31.06 14.39
N SER A 96 15.27 30.29 14.97
CA SER A 96 14.95 29.32 16.01
C SER A 96 14.74 29.98 17.37
N ASP A 97 15.46 31.07 17.69
CA ASP A 97 15.23 31.90 18.87
C ASP A 97 13.81 32.50 18.86
N LYS A 98 13.32 32.99 17.70
CA LYS A 98 11.93 33.50 17.57
C LYS A 98 10.89 32.45 18.00
N LEU A 99 11.12 31.18 17.65
CA LEU A 99 10.22 30.08 18.02
C LEU A 99 10.33 29.70 19.50
N VAL A 100 11.55 29.62 20.02
CA VAL A 100 11.78 29.32 21.45
C VAL A 100 11.18 30.41 22.34
N GLU A 101 11.36 31.68 21.98
CA GLU A 101 10.78 32.82 22.70
C GLU A 101 9.25 32.79 22.64
N PHE A 102 8.65 32.49 21.48
CA PHE A 102 7.20 32.32 21.36
C PHE A 102 6.69 31.19 22.28
N ALA A 103 7.38 30.05 22.29
CA ALA A 103 7.06 28.92 23.15
C ALA A 103 7.14 29.29 24.65
N GLU A 104 8.21 29.96 25.07
CA GLU A 104 8.39 30.43 26.45
C GLU A 104 7.28 31.41 26.87
N GLN A 105 6.94 32.37 26.00
CA GLN A 105 5.88 33.35 26.26
C GLN A 105 4.49 32.73 26.41
N HIS A 106 4.25 31.57 25.78
CA HIS A 106 2.95 30.89 25.77
C HIS A 106 2.92 29.58 26.55
N GLY A 107 3.94 29.34 27.37
CA GLY A 107 4.03 28.18 28.26
C GLY A 107 4.05 26.85 27.50
N MET A 108 4.77 26.81 26.37
CA MET A 108 5.00 25.60 25.58
C MET A 108 6.38 25.03 25.88
N LYS A 109 6.51 23.70 25.77
CA LYS A 109 7.82 23.05 25.69
C LYS A 109 8.30 23.00 24.23
N VAL A 110 9.62 22.94 24.04
CA VAL A 110 10.22 22.89 22.70
C VAL A 110 10.96 21.57 22.50
N ARG A 111 10.76 20.93 21.34
CA ARG A 111 11.63 19.85 20.83
C ARG A 111 12.54 20.41 19.75
N GLY A 112 13.85 20.36 19.95
CA GLY A 112 14.81 20.69 18.90
C GLY A 112 14.91 19.56 17.88
N HIS A 113 14.85 19.90 16.59
CA HIS A 113 14.83 18.95 15.48
C HIS A 113 15.69 19.49 14.31
N THR A 114 16.87 18.95 14.01
CA THR A 114 17.55 17.78 14.59
C THR A 114 19.07 17.99 14.52
N LEU A 115 19.83 17.34 15.42
CA LEU A 115 21.28 17.54 15.55
C LEU A 115 22.11 16.73 14.55
N VAL A 116 21.62 15.59 14.08
CA VAL A 116 22.32 14.75 13.11
C VAL A 116 21.30 14.13 12.17
N TRP A 117 21.43 14.44 10.88
CA TRP A 117 20.57 13.88 9.83
C TRP A 117 21.34 13.76 8.51
N HIS A 118 20.77 13.01 7.57
CA HIS A 118 21.34 12.84 6.24
C HIS A 118 20.88 13.94 5.27
N SER A 119 19.72 14.54 5.53
CA SER A 119 19.13 15.60 4.71
C SER A 119 19.37 17.00 5.28
N GLN A 120 19.14 18.02 4.46
CA GLN A 120 19.27 19.45 4.78
C GLN A 120 20.61 19.84 5.43
N ASN A 121 21.69 19.20 4.99
CA ASN A 121 23.07 19.54 5.37
C ASN A 121 23.60 20.72 4.52
N PRO A 122 24.40 21.64 5.09
CA PRO A 122 24.93 22.79 4.38
C PRO A 122 25.97 22.38 3.34
N GLY A 123 26.04 23.13 2.23
CA GLY A 123 26.95 22.82 1.13
C GLY A 123 28.41 22.71 1.55
N TRP A 124 28.88 23.50 2.53
CA TRP A 124 30.26 23.44 3.02
C TRP A 124 30.61 22.11 3.69
N LEU A 125 29.64 21.44 4.33
CA LEU A 125 29.84 20.14 4.96
C LEU A 125 29.98 19.04 3.90
N LEU A 126 29.22 19.16 2.80
CA LEU A 126 29.18 18.18 1.71
C LEU A 126 30.22 18.41 0.61
N ALA A 127 30.82 19.60 0.55
CA ALA A 127 31.71 20.01 -0.55
C ALA A 127 33.05 19.25 -0.60
N GLN A 128 33.42 18.55 0.47
CA GLN A 128 34.68 17.81 0.54
C GLN A 128 34.55 16.54 1.36
N LYS A 129 35.51 15.63 1.16
CA LYS A 129 35.71 14.48 2.06
C LYS A 129 36.47 14.94 3.29
N TRP A 130 36.10 14.38 4.43
CA TRP A 130 36.74 14.68 5.72
C TRP A 130 37.49 13.46 6.22
N SER A 131 38.57 13.68 6.98
CA SER A 131 39.11 12.60 7.81
C SER A 131 38.12 12.28 8.95
N LYS A 132 38.27 11.10 9.58
CA LYS A 132 37.49 10.73 10.75
C LYS A 132 37.63 11.75 11.88
N GLU A 133 38.85 12.23 12.12
CA GLU A 133 39.16 13.24 13.14
C GLU A 133 38.52 14.59 12.82
N GLU A 134 38.57 15.02 11.56
CA GLU A 134 37.98 16.29 11.15
C GLU A 134 36.46 16.28 11.26
N LEU A 135 35.80 15.24 10.74
CA LEU A 135 34.33 15.16 10.79
C LEU A 135 33.84 14.97 12.23
N SER A 136 34.57 14.24 13.06
CA SER A 136 34.25 14.07 14.48
C SER A 136 34.38 15.40 15.23
N ALA A 137 35.39 16.22 14.91
CA ALA A 137 35.52 17.56 15.47
C ALA A 137 34.39 18.50 15.00
N ILE A 138 33.98 18.41 13.74
CA ILE A 138 32.84 19.18 13.20
C ILE A 138 31.53 18.81 13.89
N LEU A 139 31.27 17.50 14.05
CA LEU A 139 30.08 17.00 14.74
C LEU A 139 30.04 17.48 16.20
N LYS A 140 31.19 17.40 16.89
CA LYS A 140 31.35 17.91 18.25
C LYS A 140 31.07 19.41 18.34
N ASP A 141 31.71 20.20 17.48
CA ASP A 141 31.52 21.65 17.44
C ASP A 141 30.04 22.01 17.25
N HIS A 142 29.38 21.39 16.28
CA HIS A 142 27.96 21.61 15.99
C HIS A 142 27.06 21.29 17.19
N ILE A 143 27.17 20.09 17.75
CA ILE A 143 26.31 19.67 18.85
C ILE A 143 26.55 20.57 20.08
N GLN A 144 27.80 20.88 20.41
CA GLN A 144 28.11 21.70 21.58
C GLN A 144 27.63 23.15 21.44
N HIS A 145 27.74 23.76 20.25
CA HIS A 145 27.25 25.12 20.02
C HIS A 145 25.72 25.16 20.01
N VAL A 146 25.06 24.25 19.28
CA VAL A 146 23.60 24.28 19.13
C VAL A 146 22.91 23.90 20.44
N VAL A 147 23.29 22.77 21.07
CA VAL A 147 22.69 22.36 22.34
C VAL A 147 23.08 23.32 23.46
N GLY A 148 24.33 23.81 23.47
CA GLY A 148 24.81 24.77 24.45
C GLY A 148 24.08 26.12 24.42
N HIS A 149 23.76 26.63 23.22
CA HIS A 149 22.98 27.87 23.06
C HIS A 149 21.58 27.75 23.68
N TYR A 150 20.96 26.57 23.57
CA TYR A 150 19.61 26.30 24.06
C TYR A 150 19.54 25.59 25.42
N LYS A 151 20.67 25.52 26.15
CA LYS A 151 20.77 24.79 27.42
C LYS A 151 19.68 25.23 28.41
N GLY A 152 18.88 24.27 28.88
CA GLY A 152 17.77 24.50 29.82
C GLY A 152 16.52 25.16 29.22
N ARG A 153 16.51 25.50 27.93
CA ARG A 153 15.37 26.12 27.21
C ARG A 153 14.64 25.13 26.31
N ILE A 154 15.36 24.20 25.69
CA ILE A 154 14.79 23.11 24.90
C ILE A 154 14.56 21.88 25.80
N TYR A 155 13.34 21.33 25.76
CA TYR A 155 12.94 20.20 26.60
C TYR A 155 13.48 18.86 26.09
N ALA A 156 13.49 18.68 24.77
CA ALA A 156 13.92 17.45 24.12
C ALA A 156 14.67 17.74 22.81
N TRP A 157 15.61 16.87 22.44
CA TRP A 157 16.30 16.89 21.15
C TRP A 157 16.11 15.58 20.40
N ASP A 158 15.74 15.68 19.12
CA ASP A 158 16.08 14.66 18.16
C ASP A 158 17.59 14.74 17.91
N VAL A 159 18.34 13.84 18.53
CA VAL A 159 19.80 13.84 18.42
C VAL A 159 20.22 13.24 17.09
N VAL A 160 19.61 12.12 16.72
CA VAL A 160 19.83 11.46 15.43
C VAL A 160 18.47 11.19 14.79
N ASN A 161 18.29 11.72 13.58
CA ASN A 161 17.10 11.52 12.77
C ASN A 161 17.37 10.54 11.62
N GLU A 162 16.46 9.61 11.41
CA GLU A 162 16.43 8.66 10.28
C GLU A 162 17.77 7.96 9.98
N PRO A 163 18.42 7.34 11.00
CA PRO A 163 19.69 6.64 10.81
C PRO A 163 19.52 5.33 10.03
N LEU A 164 18.30 4.85 9.80
CA LEU A 164 18.02 3.57 9.16
C LEU A 164 17.46 3.72 7.74
N ASP A 165 17.83 2.77 6.89
CA ASP A 165 17.25 2.50 5.58
C ASP A 165 16.91 1.00 5.49
N GLY A 166 15.61 0.67 5.53
CA GLY A 166 15.18 -0.68 5.88
C GLY A 166 15.71 -1.10 7.26
N SER A 167 16.30 -2.30 7.37
CA SER A 167 16.90 -2.78 8.63
C SER A 167 18.36 -2.39 8.83
N ASN A 168 18.96 -1.65 7.90
CA ASN A 168 20.38 -1.31 7.91
C ASN A 168 20.62 0.15 8.27
N LEU A 169 21.82 0.46 8.79
CA LEU A 169 22.25 1.85 8.93
C LEU A 169 22.37 2.50 7.54
N ARG A 170 21.73 3.66 7.39
CA ARG A 170 21.75 4.45 6.17
C ARG A 170 23.18 4.90 5.85
N SER A 171 23.55 4.78 4.58
CA SER A 171 24.85 5.25 4.08
C SER A 171 24.87 6.78 3.99
N THR A 172 25.33 7.42 5.07
CA THR A 172 25.43 8.89 5.21
C THR A 172 26.89 9.33 5.29
N ILE A 173 27.17 10.64 5.17
CA ILE A 173 28.53 11.18 5.41
C ILE A 173 29.07 10.77 6.78
N TRP A 174 28.18 10.74 7.79
CA TRP A 174 28.48 10.33 9.16
C TRP A 174 28.84 8.84 9.20
N GLN A 175 27.98 7.97 8.68
CA GLN A 175 28.19 6.52 8.71
C GLN A 175 29.43 6.10 7.91
N GLN A 176 29.62 6.65 6.70
CA GLN A 176 30.73 6.32 5.81
C GLN A 176 32.10 6.73 6.38
N THR A 177 32.14 7.84 7.14
CA THR A 177 33.41 8.43 7.60
C THR A 177 33.71 8.08 9.06
N LEU A 178 32.70 8.13 9.93
CA LEU A 178 32.85 7.88 11.35
C LEU A 178 32.61 6.43 11.73
N GLY A 179 31.82 5.67 10.96
CA GLY A 179 31.32 4.35 11.37
C GLY A 179 30.08 4.44 12.26
N GLU A 180 29.53 3.31 12.69
CA GLU A 180 28.29 3.23 13.49
C GLU A 180 28.37 4.00 14.83
N GLU A 181 29.58 4.24 15.34
CA GLU A 181 29.82 4.96 16.59
C GLU A 181 29.39 6.43 16.56
N TYR A 182 29.11 7.01 15.39
CA TYR A 182 28.66 8.41 15.30
C TYR A 182 27.37 8.66 16.10
N ILE A 183 26.50 7.65 16.17
CA ILE A 183 25.23 7.73 16.91
C ILE A 183 25.54 7.83 18.41
N GLU A 184 26.33 6.89 18.94
CA GLU A 184 26.78 6.93 20.33
C GLU A 184 27.48 8.26 20.66
N GLN A 185 28.39 8.70 19.79
CA GLN A 185 29.12 9.96 19.96
C GLN A 185 28.16 11.15 20.06
N ALA A 186 27.16 11.25 19.17
CA ALA A 186 26.22 12.35 19.13
C ALA A 186 25.39 12.44 20.43
N PHE A 187 24.88 11.32 20.93
CA PHE A 187 24.13 11.28 22.20
C PHE A 187 24.97 11.70 23.40
N ARG A 188 26.22 11.21 23.49
CA ARG A 188 27.12 11.59 24.59
C ARG A 188 27.47 13.08 24.56
N LEU A 189 27.72 13.64 23.37
CA LEU A 189 27.99 15.07 23.20
C LEU A 189 26.79 15.95 23.53
N ALA A 190 25.58 15.54 23.10
CA ALA A 190 24.35 16.27 23.41
C ALA A 190 24.10 16.29 24.93
N HIS A 191 24.29 15.16 25.61
CA HIS A 191 24.17 15.08 27.06
C HIS A 191 25.25 15.88 27.81
N GLU A 192 26.48 15.93 27.30
CA GLU A 192 27.54 16.77 27.88
C GLU A 192 27.18 18.26 27.79
N ALA A 193 26.62 18.70 26.66
CA ALA A 193 26.22 20.08 26.45
C ALA A 193 25.03 20.48 27.34
N ASP A 194 23.98 19.65 27.39
CA ASP A 194 22.83 19.83 28.26
C ASP A 194 22.36 18.50 28.90
N PRO A 195 22.75 18.23 30.16
CA PRO A 195 22.34 17.03 30.87
C PRO A 195 20.84 16.95 31.19
N ASP A 196 20.13 18.08 31.19
CA ASP A 196 18.71 18.16 31.57
C ASP A 196 17.77 17.92 30.37
N ALA A 197 18.28 18.04 29.14
CA ALA A 197 17.50 17.80 27.93
C ALA A 197 17.25 16.30 27.71
N LYS A 198 16.01 15.97 27.31
CA LYS A 198 15.66 14.62 26.88
C LYS A 198 16.23 14.35 25.48
N LEU A 199 16.80 13.16 25.26
CA LEU A 199 17.54 12.84 24.04
C LEU A 199 16.88 11.68 23.32
N TYR A 200 16.58 11.87 22.03
CA TYR A 200 15.77 10.96 21.23
C TYR A 200 16.46 10.51 19.95
N LEU A 201 16.18 9.27 19.56
CA LEU A 201 16.36 8.76 18.20
C LEU A 201 15.00 8.77 17.50
N ASN A 202 14.89 9.46 16.36
CA ASN A 202 13.62 9.69 15.65
C ASN A 202 13.67 9.07 14.25
N ASP A 203 12.59 8.41 13.81
CA ASP A 203 12.53 7.79 12.48
C ASP A 203 11.08 7.59 11.98
N TYR A 204 10.92 7.38 10.67
CA TYR A 204 9.66 6.97 10.02
C TYR A 204 9.65 5.49 9.66
N GLY A 205 8.47 4.93 9.39
CA GLY A 205 8.35 3.51 8.98
C GLY A 205 8.66 2.56 10.13
N VAL A 206 8.65 3.08 11.35
CA VAL A 206 8.93 2.37 12.61
C VAL A 206 7.73 2.39 13.55
N GLU A 207 6.54 2.70 13.04
CA GLU A 207 5.32 2.89 13.82
C GLU A 207 4.83 1.56 14.42
N ASP A 208 4.88 0.48 13.65
CA ASP A 208 4.47 -0.87 14.04
C ASP A 208 5.66 -1.84 14.15
N VAL A 209 5.43 -3.07 14.63
CA VAL A 209 6.48 -4.11 14.67
C VAL A 209 6.76 -4.60 13.25
N ASN A 210 7.95 -4.27 12.76
CA ASN A 210 8.46 -4.63 11.44
C ASN A 210 10.00 -4.74 11.48
N LEU A 211 10.66 -4.96 10.34
CA LEU A 211 12.12 -5.09 10.27
C LEU A 211 12.86 -3.80 10.69
N LYS A 212 12.41 -2.63 10.23
CA LYS A 212 13.05 -1.35 10.53
C LYS A 212 12.87 -1.00 12.01
N SER A 213 11.68 -1.15 12.58
CA SER A 213 11.44 -0.89 14.01
C SER A 213 12.17 -1.90 14.90
N THR A 214 12.36 -3.14 14.45
CA THR A 214 13.17 -4.14 15.17
C THR A 214 14.66 -3.82 15.11
N ALA A 215 15.16 -3.33 13.97
CA ALA A 215 16.53 -2.83 13.86
C ALA A 215 16.75 -1.61 14.78
N MET A 216 15.81 -0.66 14.80
CA MET A 216 15.82 0.49 15.71
C MET A 216 15.80 0.04 17.18
N TYR A 217 14.95 -0.93 17.53
CA TYR A 217 14.88 -1.51 18.87
C TYR A 217 16.23 -2.12 19.30
N ASN A 218 16.85 -2.93 18.43
CA ASN A 218 18.13 -3.56 18.72
C ASN A 218 19.26 -2.52 18.84
N LEU A 219 19.28 -1.51 17.97
CA LEU A 219 20.23 -0.40 18.03
C LEU A 219 20.12 0.35 19.36
N VAL A 220 18.92 0.76 19.73
CA VAL A 220 18.69 1.52 20.97
C VAL A 220 19.02 0.66 22.20
N LYS A 221 18.61 -0.61 22.20
CA LYS A 221 18.96 -1.55 23.28
C LYS A 221 20.48 -1.67 23.45
N ALA A 222 21.23 -1.85 22.36
CA ALA A 222 22.69 -1.94 22.40
C ALA A 222 23.35 -0.65 22.92
N LEU A 223 22.80 0.52 22.56
CA LEU A 223 23.27 1.81 23.06
C LEU A 223 22.98 1.98 24.56
N LEU A 224 21.80 1.57 25.03
CA LEU A 224 21.46 1.56 26.46
C LEU A 224 22.38 0.63 27.26
N GLU A 225 22.69 -0.56 26.73
CA GLU A 225 23.64 -1.50 27.34
C GLU A 225 25.06 -0.92 27.47
N LYS A 226 25.46 -0.03 26.55
CA LYS A 226 26.71 0.75 26.62
C LYS A 226 26.62 1.99 27.53
N GLY A 227 25.49 2.24 28.19
CA GLY A 227 25.28 3.42 29.02
C GLY A 227 25.26 4.73 28.23
N VAL A 228 24.77 4.69 26.99
CA VAL A 228 24.54 5.91 26.20
C VAL A 228 23.27 6.60 26.73
N PRO A 229 23.26 7.93 26.91
CA PRO A 229 22.14 8.67 27.50
C PRO A 229 20.98 8.85 26.51
N ILE A 230 20.29 7.76 26.18
CA ILE A 230 19.07 7.78 25.37
C ILE A 230 17.87 7.80 26.31
N HIS A 231 17.02 8.81 26.18
CA HIS A 231 15.85 9.01 27.03
C HIS A 231 14.55 8.55 26.37
N GLY A 232 14.50 8.55 25.03
CA GLY A 232 13.33 8.12 24.31
C GLY A 232 13.55 7.82 22.83
N VAL A 233 12.48 7.36 22.18
CA VAL A 233 12.39 7.20 20.72
C VAL A 233 11.21 8.01 20.18
N GLY A 234 11.39 8.58 18.99
CA GLY A 234 10.35 9.30 18.25
C GLY A 234 9.89 8.48 17.05
N LEU A 235 8.56 8.37 16.89
CA LEU A 235 7.91 7.72 15.76
C LEU A 235 7.19 8.80 14.96
N GLN A 236 7.59 9.00 13.70
CA GLN A 236 7.10 10.13 12.90
C GLN A 236 5.60 10.04 12.58
N PHE A 237 5.11 8.88 12.14
CA PHE A 237 3.71 8.69 11.72
C PHE A 237 3.27 9.57 10.53
N HIS A 238 4.04 9.59 9.44
CA HIS A 238 3.59 10.18 8.16
C HIS A 238 2.70 9.20 7.37
N LEU A 239 1.40 9.22 7.65
CA LEU A 239 0.45 8.22 7.16
C LEU A 239 -0.30 8.67 5.89
N GLU A 240 -0.85 7.71 5.16
CA GLU A 240 -1.80 7.92 4.07
C GLU A 240 -3.13 7.24 4.37
N LEU A 241 -4.23 7.97 4.20
CA LEU A 241 -5.56 7.42 4.38
C LEU A 241 -5.81 6.30 3.36
N GLY A 242 -6.29 5.17 3.85
CA GLY A 242 -6.52 3.96 3.03
C GLY A 242 -5.35 2.97 3.08
N GLN A 243 -4.17 3.37 3.58
CA GLN A 243 -3.12 2.41 3.92
C GLN A 243 -3.44 1.75 5.28
N PRO A 244 -3.41 0.41 5.38
CA PRO A 244 -3.81 -0.28 6.61
C PRO A 244 -2.75 -0.10 7.71
N LEU A 245 -3.14 0.54 8.81
CA LEU A 245 -2.33 0.64 10.03
C LEU A 245 -2.76 -0.43 11.04
N ASP A 246 -1.81 -1.22 11.56
CA ASP A 246 -2.08 -2.09 12.70
C ASP A 246 -2.12 -1.27 13.97
N TYR A 247 -3.29 -1.16 14.59
CA TYR A 247 -3.33 -0.55 15.91
C TYR A 247 -2.75 -1.50 16.98
N ALA A 248 -2.83 -2.82 16.79
CA ALA A 248 -2.28 -3.78 17.75
C ALA A 248 -0.76 -3.88 17.65
N SER A 249 -0.21 -3.91 16.43
CA SER A 249 1.25 -3.91 16.23
C SER A 249 1.88 -2.54 16.57
N VAL A 250 1.20 -1.42 16.33
CA VAL A 250 1.62 -0.10 16.85
C VAL A 250 1.69 -0.13 18.39
N PHE A 251 0.63 -0.60 19.05
CA PHE A 251 0.62 -0.71 20.52
C PHE A 251 1.76 -1.61 21.03
N ALA A 252 1.98 -2.77 20.39
CA ALA A 252 3.06 -3.69 20.74
C ALA A 252 4.44 -3.03 20.60
N ASN A 253 4.64 -2.29 19.52
CA ASN A 253 5.89 -1.62 19.23
C ASN A 253 6.18 -0.49 20.23
N ILE A 254 5.21 0.36 20.52
CA ILE A 254 5.34 1.41 21.55
C ILE A 254 5.61 0.76 22.92
N SER A 255 4.93 -0.34 23.24
CA SER A 255 5.09 -1.05 24.52
C SER A 255 6.50 -1.61 24.69
N ARG A 256 7.08 -2.29 23.68
CA ARG A 256 8.44 -2.87 23.81
C ARG A 256 9.51 -1.79 24.00
N PHE A 257 9.39 -0.62 23.36
CA PHE A 257 10.31 0.49 23.62
C PHE A 257 10.12 1.06 25.03
N ALA A 258 8.87 1.20 25.49
CA ALA A 258 8.58 1.64 26.86
C ALA A 258 9.13 0.66 27.92
N GLU A 259 9.13 -0.65 27.64
CA GLU A 259 9.71 -1.70 28.50
C GLU A 259 11.24 -1.61 28.62
N LEU A 260 11.93 -0.98 27.67
CA LEU A 260 13.34 -0.59 27.81
C LEU A 260 13.54 0.61 28.76
N GLY A 261 12.47 1.16 29.32
CA GLY A 261 12.48 2.33 30.20
C GLY A 261 12.43 3.68 29.46
N LEU A 262 12.29 3.66 28.14
CA LEU A 262 12.30 4.84 27.27
C LEU A 262 10.95 5.55 27.25
N ASP A 263 11.00 6.87 27.05
CA ASP A 263 9.83 7.64 26.64
C ASP A 263 9.58 7.38 25.12
N VAL A 264 8.32 7.27 24.68
CA VAL A 264 7.97 6.97 23.26
C VAL A 264 7.01 8.02 22.73
N ASP A 265 7.49 8.86 21.80
CA ASP A 265 6.73 10.02 21.33
C ASP A 265 6.21 9.83 19.90
N ILE A 266 5.00 10.32 19.64
CA ILE A 266 4.50 10.56 18.27
C ILE A 266 4.97 11.97 17.89
N THR A 267 5.83 12.08 16.88
CA THR A 267 6.64 13.29 16.65
C THR A 267 6.23 14.12 15.45
N GLU A 268 5.64 13.53 14.41
CA GLU A 268 5.42 14.20 13.11
C GLU A 268 4.10 13.77 12.44
N LEU A 269 3.06 13.52 13.23
CA LEU A 269 1.84 12.92 12.70
C LEU A 269 1.17 13.80 11.65
N ASP A 270 0.93 13.21 10.49
CA ASP A 270 -0.02 13.67 9.49
C ASP A 270 -0.69 12.45 8.82
N VAL A 271 -1.91 12.63 8.30
CA VAL A 271 -2.66 11.54 7.65
C VAL A 271 -3.16 12.04 6.31
N ARG A 272 -2.31 12.01 5.28
CA ARG A 272 -2.65 12.60 3.97
C ARG A 272 -3.79 11.86 3.28
N ILE A 273 -4.64 12.60 2.59
CA ILE A 273 -5.74 12.07 1.77
C ILE A 273 -5.32 12.15 0.31
N ARG A 274 -5.41 11.02 -0.42
CA ARG A 274 -5.17 10.97 -1.87
C ARG A 274 -6.43 11.31 -2.66
N GLY A 275 -6.26 12.12 -3.70
CA GLY A 275 -7.34 12.52 -4.62
C GLY A 275 -8.39 13.41 -3.94
N GLU A 276 -9.65 13.25 -4.37
CA GLU A 276 -10.76 14.06 -3.85
C GLU A 276 -10.95 13.87 -2.33
N VAL A 277 -11.09 14.99 -1.63
CA VAL A 277 -11.39 15.05 -0.20
C VAL A 277 -12.91 15.02 -0.02
N THR A 278 -13.42 13.94 0.57
CA THR A 278 -14.84 13.76 0.87
C THR A 278 -15.06 13.70 2.38
N ASP A 279 -16.29 13.96 2.83
CA ASP A 279 -16.65 13.87 4.26
C ASP A 279 -16.30 12.48 4.84
N ASP A 280 -16.58 11.41 4.09
CA ASP A 280 -16.23 10.04 4.51
C ASP A 280 -14.73 9.86 4.77
N LYS A 281 -13.88 10.41 3.88
CA LYS A 281 -12.43 10.37 4.05
C LYS A 281 -11.99 11.20 5.26
N LEU A 282 -12.61 12.36 5.49
CA LEU A 282 -12.33 13.18 6.67
C LEU A 282 -12.74 12.50 7.98
N PHE A 283 -13.84 11.75 7.99
CA PHE A 283 -14.24 10.94 9.15
C PHE A 283 -13.32 9.75 9.38
N GLN A 284 -12.89 9.05 8.33
CA GLN A 284 -11.90 7.97 8.46
C GLN A 284 -10.56 8.50 8.97
N GLN A 285 -10.10 9.63 8.45
CA GLN A 285 -8.91 10.33 8.96
C GLN A 285 -9.06 10.65 10.46
N ALA A 286 -10.22 11.16 10.87
CA ALA A 286 -10.48 11.47 12.28
C ALA A 286 -10.38 10.25 13.20
N ASP A 287 -10.82 9.08 12.72
CA ASP A 287 -10.69 7.83 13.46
C ASP A 287 -9.21 7.41 13.62
N VAL A 288 -8.35 7.64 12.61
CA VAL A 288 -6.90 7.38 12.73
C VAL A 288 -6.28 8.23 13.84
N TYR A 289 -6.50 9.55 13.79
CA TYR A 289 -6.02 10.47 14.82
C TYR A 289 -6.49 10.08 16.22
N ALA A 290 -7.78 9.75 16.37
CA ALA A 290 -8.33 9.40 17.68
C ALA A 290 -7.81 8.07 18.22
N LYS A 291 -7.65 7.05 17.36
CA LYS A 291 -7.12 5.73 17.77
C LYS A 291 -5.65 5.83 18.20
N LEU A 292 -4.82 6.59 17.48
CA LEU A 292 -3.43 6.83 17.89
C LEU A 292 -3.35 7.58 19.22
N MET A 293 -4.21 8.59 19.43
CA MET A 293 -4.31 9.30 20.71
C MET A 293 -4.69 8.33 21.85
N GLN A 294 -5.64 7.42 21.62
CA GLN A 294 -6.04 6.42 22.61
C GLN A 294 -4.91 5.43 22.95
N ILE A 295 -4.15 4.98 21.95
CA ILE A 295 -2.95 4.15 22.16
C ILE A 295 -1.93 4.89 23.03
N LEU A 296 -1.63 6.14 22.69
CA LEU A 296 -0.68 6.95 23.45
C LEU A 296 -1.14 7.10 24.90
N LEU A 297 -2.40 7.46 25.14
CA LEU A 297 -2.96 7.62 26.49
C LEU A 297 -2.91 6.32 27.31
N ALA A 298 -3.00 5.16 26.68
CA ALA A 298 -2.96 3.86 27.36
C ALA A 298 -1.56 3.48 27.87
N ILE A 299 -0.49 4.08 27.34
CA ILE A 299 0.90 3.72 27.66
C ILE A 299 1.54 4.86 28.47
N PRO A 300 1.83 4.71 29.78
CA PRO A 300 2.32 5.81 30.63
C PRO A 300 3.62 6.47 30.19
N LYS A 301 4.41 5.80 29.36
CA LYS A 301 5.67 6.27 28.77
C LYS A 301 5.51 6.99 27.43
N ALA A 302 4.31 6.97 26.84
CA ALA A 302 3.97 7.72 25.66
C ALA A 302 3.23 9.01 26.06
N ARG A 303 3.92 10.15 25.98
CA ARG A 303 3.41 11.41 26.57
C ARG A 303 3.44 12.60 25.62
N THR A 304 3.91 12.44 24.39
CA THR A 304 3.99 13.55 23.43
C THR A 304 3.30 13.17 22.13
N TYR A 305 2.34 13.99 21.71
CA TYR A 305 1.56 13.82 20.49
C TYR A 305 1.72 15.08 19.62
N VAL A 306 2.64 15.04 18.65
CA VAL A 306 2.97 16.18 17.79
C VAL A 306 2.49 15.90 16.37
N MET A 307 1.82 16.88 15.77
CA MET A 307 1.46 16.89 14.35
C MET A 307 2.51 17.64 13.53
N TRP A 308 2.76 17.24 12.28
CA TRP A 308 3.68 17.94 11.38
C TRP A 308 3.02 19.14 10.70
N GLY A 309 2.74 20.16 11.52
CA GLY A 309 1.87 21.28 11.23
C GLY A 309 0.53 21.14 11.96
N PHE A 310 -0.40 22.07 11.76
CA PHE A 310 -1.76 21.93 12.28
C PHE A 310 -2.87 22.38 11.32
N THR A 311 -2.56 23.17 10.30
CA THR A 311 -3.51 23.69 9.31
C THR A 311 -3.13 23.24 7.91
N ASP A 312 -4.12 22.81 7.12
CA ASP A 312 -3.92 22.43 5.71
C ASP A 312 -3.43 23.61 4.85
N ALA A 313 -3.60 24.85 5.31
CA ALA A 313 -3.01 26.05 4.67
C ALA A 313 -1.47 26.00 4.62
N HIS A 314 -0.85 25.33 5.60
CA HIS A 314 0.59 25.28 5.79
C HIS A 314 1.02 23.85 6.10
N SER A 315 1.01 23.01 5.06
CA SER A 315 1.48 21.62 5.12
C SER A 315 2.53 21.36 4.05
N TRP A 316 3.56 20.62 4.41
CA TRP A 316 4.57 20.11 3.48
C TRP A 316 4.01 19.05 2.50
N VAL A 317 2.92 18.38 2.89
CA VAL A 317 2.38 17.19 2.20
C VAL A 317 2.11 17.44 0.71
N PRO A 318 1.36 18.49 0.29
CA PRO A 318 1.07 18.68 -1.13
C PRO A 318 2.32 19.00 -1.97
N GLY A 319 3.35 19.58 -1.36
CA GLY A 319 4.62 19.89 -2.03
C GLY A 319 5.53 18.67 -2.19
N PHE A 320 5.40 17.68 -1.31
CA PHE A 320 6.25 16.48 -1.31
C PHE A 320 5.55 15.27 -1.95
N PHE A 321 4.26 15.06 -1.70
CA PHE A 321 3.47 13.92 -2.16
C PHE A 321 2.40 14.37 -3.17
N ALA A 322 2.64 14.09 -4.45
CA ALA A 322 1.72 14.44 -5.54
C ALA A 322 0.32 13.82 -5.34
N ASN A 323 -0.72 14.61 -5.69
CA ASN A 323 -2.13 14.23 -5.60
C ASN A 323 -2.58 13.84 -4.17
N THR A 324 -1.93 14.38 -3.14
CA THR A 324 -2.32 14.20 -1.74
C THR A 324 -2.38 15.54 -1.01
N GLY A 325 -3.17 15.61 0.05
CA GLY A 325 -3.31 16.80 0.88
C GLY A 325 -4.26 16.58 2.04
N ALA A 326 -4.85 17.67 2.54
CA ALA A 326 -5.81 17.67 3.64
C ALA A 326 -5.38 16.81 4.84
N ALA A 327 -4.11 16.87 5.22
CA ALA A 327 -3.48 15.90 6.12
C ALA A 327 -3.63 16.25 7.61
N LEU A 328 -3.96 17.50 7.93
CA LEU A 328 -3.92 18.05 9.29
C LEU A 328 -5.32 18.25 9.89
N VAL A 329 -5.42 18.83 11.08
CA VAL A 329 -6.67 18.85 11.87
C VAL A 329 -7.49 20.13 11.70
N PHE A 330 -6.93 21.16 11.07
CA PHE A 330 -7.62 22.35 10.63
C PHE A 330 -7.55 22.47 9.11
N ASP A 331 -8.64 22.95 8.49
CA ASP A 331 -8.65 23.24 7.05
C ASP A 331 -7.85 24.52 6.71
N GLU A 332 -7.79 24.87 5.43
CA GLU A 332 -7.07 26.05 4.94
C GLU A 332 -7.61 27.39 5.48
N GLN A 333 -8.82 27.41 6.03
CA GLN A 333 -9.46 28.58 6.65
C GLN A 333 -9.41 28.51 8.19
N TYR A 334 -8.66 27.56 8.74
CA TYR A 334 -8.54 27.25 10.16
C TYR A 334 -9.85 26.83 10.83
N HIS A 335 -10.83 26.33 10.08
CA HIS A 335 -11.96 25.64 10.70
C HIS A 335 -11.51 24.24 11.15
N PRO A 336 -11.93 23.78 12.34
CA PRO A 336 -11.61 22.44 12.79
C PRO A 336 -12.26 21.39 11.90
N LYS A 337 -11.46 20.41 11.46
CA LYS A 337 -11.92 19.22 10.74
C LYS A 337 -12.43 18.16 11.74
N PRO A 338 -13.14 17.11 11.28
CA PRO A 338 -13.57 16.01 12.14
C PRO A 338 -12.47 15.42 13.05
N ALA A 339 -11.22 15.39 12.57
CA ALA A 339 -10.07 14.92 13.33
C ALA A 339 -9.83 15.71 14.62
N PHE A 340 -9.97 17.04 14.59
CA PHE A 340 -9.85 17.88 15.78
C PHE A 340 -10.85 17.48 16.87
N TYR A 341 -12.12 17.30 16.50
CA TYR A 341 -13.17 16.95 17.45
C TYR A 341 -12.99 15.54 18.03
N ARG A 342 -12.63 14.56 17.20
CA ARG A 342 -12.37 13.20 17.69
C ARG A 342 -11.15 13.11 18.61
N MET A 343 -10.14 13.96 18.40
CA MET A 343 -9.03 14.12 19.35
C MET A 343 -9.49 14.72 20.68
N GLN A 344 -10.35 15.74 20.66
CA GLN A 344 -10.95 16.29 21.89
C GLN A 344 -11.71 15.21 22.66
N GLU A 345 -12.56 14.44 21.98
CA GLU A 345 -13.33 13.35 22.59
C GLU A 345 -12.42 12.29 23.23
N ALA A 346 -11.34 11.89 22.53
CA ALA A 346 -10.36 10.95 23.07
C ALA A 346 -9.68 11.49 24.34
N LEU A 347 -9.25 12.74 24.34
CA LEU A 347 -8.63 13.39 25.50
C LEU A 347 -9.62 13.61 26.65
N GLU A 348 -10.89 13.90 26.38
CA GLU A 348 -11.92 14.03 27.41
C GLU A 348 -12.23 12.70 28.07
N LYS A 349 -12.29 11.63 27.28
CA LYS A 349 -12.48 10.25 27.76
C LYS A 349 -11.28 9.78 28.59
N GLY A 350 -10.07 10.18 28.20
CA GLY A 350 -8.82 9.76 28.84
C GLY A 350 -8.42 8.33 28.44
N PRO A 351 -7.48 7.72 29.20
CA PRO A 351 -7.02 6.37 28.89
C PRO A 351 -8.19 5.38 28.95
N ILE A 352 -8.28 4.54 27.92
CA ILE A 352 -9.23 3.44 27.85
C ILE A 352 -8.49 2.12 27.99
N GLU A 353 -9.14 1.13 28.58
CA GLU A 353 -8.66 -0.24 28.50
C GLU A 353 -8.80 -0.68 27.04
N LEU A 354 -7.68 -0.68 26.31
CA LEU A 354 -7.61 -1.28 25.00
C LEU A 354 -7.76 -2.78 25.24
N GLY A 355 -8.89 -3.36 24.83
CA GLY A 355 -9.16 -4.80 24.90
C GLY A 355 -8.18 -5.56 24.00
N TYR A 356 -6.92 -5.61 24.40
CA TYR A 356 -5.79 -6.00 23.55
C TYR A 356 -5.90 -7.45 23.11
N SER A 357 -6.48 -8.34 23.94
CA SER A 357 -6.82 -9.71 23.53
C SER A 357 -7.85 -9.74 22.42
N ALA A 358 -8.89 -8.91 22.50
CA ALA A 358 -9.93 -8.80 21.48
C ALA A 358 -9.46 -8.03 20.23
N ASN A 359 -8.51 -7.11 20.37
CA ASN A 359 -7.87 -6.39 19.26
C ASN A 359 -6.76 -7.23 18.61
N ILE A 360 -6.08 -8.09 19.35
CA ILE A 360 -5.26 -9.18 18.84
C ILE A 360 -6.18 -10.16 18.13
N ASP A 361 -7.28 -10.62 18.70
CA ASP A 361 -8.20 -11.55 18.03
C ASP A 361 -8.85 -10.90 16.80
N ALA A 362 -9.12 -9.59 16.80
CA ALA A 362 -9.62 -8.83 15.66
C ALA A 362 -8.54 -8.43 14.63
N SER A 363 -7.27 -8.26 15.04
CA SER A 363 -6.12 -8.01 14.14
C SER A 363 -5.60 -9.32 13.56
N LEU A 364 -5.61 -10.41 14.34
CA LEU A 364 -5.38 -11.79 13.90
C LEU A 364 -6.53 -12.29 13.02
N ALA A 365 -7.75 -11.80 13.21
CA ALA A 365 -8.86 -12.03 12.27
C ALA A 365 -8.76 -11.19 10.97
N ASN A 366 -7.83 -10.22 10.88
CA ASN A 366 -7.74 -9.29 9.74
C ASN A 366 -6.31 -8.96 9.28
N ARG A 367 -5.28 -9.79 9.53
CA ARG A 367 -3.93 -9.58 8.97
C ARG A 367 -3.21 -10.84 8.52
N HIS A 368 -2.73 -10.75 7.28
CA HIS A 368 -1.43 -11.25 6.85
C HIS A 368 -0.71 -10.13 6.07
N ILE A 369 0.44 -9.68 6.58
CA ILE A 369 1.41 -8.84 5.84
C ILE A 369 2.61 -9.74 5.55
N SER A 370 3.06 -9.77 4.29
CA SER A 370 4.35 -10.34 3.95
C SER A 370 5.26 -9.33 3.29
N LEU A 371 6.53 -9.37 3.67
CA LEU A 371 7.65 -8.60 3.11
C LEU A 371 8.05 -9.20 1.75
N PRO A 372 8.66 -8.42 0.83
CA PRO A 372 9.29 -9.00 -0.36
C PRO A 372 10.29 -10.10 0.02
N PHE A 373 10.32 -11.18 -0.76
CA PHE A 373 11.24 -12.30 -0.55
C PHE A 373 12.69 -11.82 -0.65
N GLN A 374 13.60 -12.49 0.05
CA GLN A 374 15.01 -12.11 0.06
C GLN A 374 15.90 -13.26 -0.35
N ALA A 375 16.85 -12.97 -1.23
CA ALA A 375 17.98 -13.83 -1.51
C ALA A 375 19.25 -13.19 -0.98
N LEU A 376 19.93 -13.88 -0.06
CA LEU A 376 21.22 -13.45 0.49
C LEU A 376 22.37 -14.04 -0.34
N ALA A 377 23.43 -13.26 -0.50
CA ALA A 377 24.62 -13.71 -1.22
C ALA A 377 25.22 -14.97 -0.57
N ILE A 378 25.78 -15.86 -1.40
CA ILE A 378 26.50 -17.05 -0.94
C ILE A 378 27.93 -17.08 -1.49
N ALA A 379 28.90 -17.30 -0.59
CA ALA A 379 30.31 -17.37 -0.95
C ALA A 379 30.67 -18.73 -1.58
N ASN A 380 30.12 -19.82 -1.04
CA ASN A 380 30.33 -21.18 -1.53
C ASN A 380 28.98 -21.76 -1.93
N PRO A 381 28.65 -21.83 -3.24
CA PRO A 381 27.37 -22.35 -3.69
C PRO A 381 27.11 -23.80 -3.24
N PRO A 382 25.85 -24.16 -3.00
CA PRO A 382 25.47 -25.53 -2.67
C PRO A 382 25.71 -26.48 -3.84
N VAL A 383 25.91 -27.75 -3.53
CA VAL A 383 25.93 -28.85 -4.48
C VAL A 383 24.47 -29.29 -4.70
N ILE A 384 23.94 -29.07 -5.90
CA ILE A 384 22.58 -29.49 -6.23
C ILE A 384 22.53 -31.01 -6.44
N ASP A 385 22.36 -31.77 -5.36
CA ASP A 385 22.32 -33.23 -5.33
C ASP A 385 21.14 -33.82 -4.53
N GLY A 386 20.29 -32.97 -3.95
CA GLY A 386 19.13 -33.37 -3.16
C GLY A 386 19.49 -33.76 -1.72
N VAL A 387 20.68 -33.43 -1.24
CA VAL A 387 21.14 -33.76 0.12
C VAL A 387 21.53 -32.48 0.86
N ILE A 388 20.73 -32.11 1.85
CA ILE A 388 21.02 -30.94 2.71
C ILE A 388 22.28 -31.24 3.55
N SER A 389 23.42 -30.67 3.15
CA SER A 389 24.68 -30.83 3.88
C SER A 389 24.84 -29.76 4.97
N GLU A 390 25.62 -30.09 6.02
CA GLU A 390 25.86 -29.16 7.12
C GLU A 390 26.54 -27.86 6.64
N GLY A 391 25.96 -26.71 6.98
CA GLY A 391 26.49 -25.39 6.68
C GLY A 391 26.26 -24.89 5.25
N GLU A 392 25.70 -25.72 4.37
CA GLU A 392 25.49 -25.42 2.95
C GLU A 392 24.48 -24.28 2.72
N TRP A 393 23.43 -24.28 3.54
CA TRP A 393 22.31 -23.32 3.44
C TRP A 393 22.32 -22.25 4.55
N ASP A 394 23.42 -22.16 5.32
CA ASP A 394 23.53 -21.26 6.48
C ASP A 394 23.34 -19.79 6.11
N GLY A 395 22.50 -19.11 6.89
CA GLY A 395 22.20 -17.69 6.69
C GLY A 395 21.22 -17.41 5.54
N GLY A 396 20.60 -18.42 4.93
CA GLY A 396 19.46 -18.23 4.03
C GLY A 396 18.21 -17.74 4.77
N VAL A 397 17.35 -16.99 4.08
CA VAL A 397 16.05 -16.56 4.63
C VAL A 397 15.02 -17.65 4.35
N LEU A 398 14.50 -18.25 5.41
CA LEU A 398 13.49 -19.30 5.32
C LEU A 398 12.09 -18.71 5.17
N HIS A 399 11.39 -19.13 4.14
CA HIS A 399 10.03 -18.76 3.81
C HIS A 399 9.11 -19.98 3.91
N ARG A 400 7.84 -19.77 4.26
CA ARG A 400 6.85 -20.84 4.33
C ARG A 400 5.90 -20.76 3.14
N PHE A 401 5.47 -21.92 2.65
CA PHE A 401 4.32 -21.95 1.76
C PHE A 401 3.04 -21.67 2.57
N ALA A 402 2.11 -20.93 1.97
CA ALA A 402 0.81 -20.61 2.53
C ALA A 402 -0.32 -21.01 1.57
N TYR A 403 -1.51 -21.25 2.12
CA TYR A 403 -2.67 -21.59 1.31
C TYR A 403 -3.35 -20.30 0.84
N ASN A 404 -2.94 -19.78 -0.33
CA ASN A 404 -3.51 -18.53 -0.85
C ASN A 404 -4.80 -18.74 -1.68
N GLN A 405 -5.24 -19.98 -1.87
CA GLN A 405 -6.17 -20.30 -2.95
C GLN A 405 -7.64 -19.97 -2.68
N LEU A 406 -8.11 -19.72 -1.44
CA LEU A 406 -9.56 -19.73 -1.20
C LEU A 406 -10.15 -18.73 -0.19
N ASN A 407 -9.41 -17.80 0.42
CA ASN A 407 -10.03 -16.77 1.26
C ASN A 407 -9.11 -15.55 1.52
N LEU A 408 -9.58 -14.33 1.24
CA LEU A 408 -8.88 -13.07 1.55
C LEU A 408 -8.77 -12.80 3.07
N THR A 409 -9.50 -13.55 3.89
CA THR A 409 -9.54 -13.42 5.36
C THR A 409 -8.94 -14.62 6.12
N ASP A 410 -8.64 -15.74 5.45
CA ASP A 410 -8.05 -16.93 6.09
C ASP A 410 -7.13 -17.69 5.12
N GLN A 411 -5.82 -17.61 5.34
CA GLN A 411 -4.80 -18.24 4.49
C GLN A 411 -4.28 -19.56 5.06
N ARG A 412 -4.99 -20.15 6.03
CA ARG A 412 -4.71 -21.48 6.56
C ARG A 412 -5.19 -22.54 5.57
N ALA A 413 -4.45 -23.64 5.45
CA ALA A 413 -4.93 -24.80 4.70
C ALA A 413 -6.26 -25.31 5.34
N PRO A 414 -7.30 -25.62 4.55
CA PRO A 414 -8.52 -26.24 5.04
C PRO A 414 -8.19 -27.47 5.90
N LEU A 415 -9.00 -27.76 6.95
CA LEU A 415 -8.77 -28.92 7.82
C LEU A 415 -8.72 -30.24 7.04
N GLU A 416 -9.44 -30.35 5.94
CA GLU A 416 -9.39 -31.49 4.99
C GLU A 416 -8.16 -31.50 4.03
N ARG A 417 -7.33 -30.45 4.00
CA ARG A 417 -6.15 -30.30 3.11
C ARG A 417 -4.85 -30.01 3.90
N GLN A 418 -4.77 -30.47 5.15
CA GLN A 418 -3.58 -30.29 6.01
C GLN A 418 -2.43 -31.28 5.71
N ASN A 419 -2.50 -32.01 4.61
CA ASN A 419 -1.51 -33.00 4.21
C ASN A 419 -0.29 -32.38 3.50
N LEU A 420 -0.47 -31.29 2.74
CA LEU A 420 0.64 -30.61 2.07
C LEU A 420 1.11 -29.35 2.81
N THR A 421 2.38 -29.36 3.26
CA THR A 421 3.06 -28.17 3.78
C THR A 421 4.51 -28.12 3.31
N GLY A 422 5.17 -26.98 3.48
CA GLY A 422 6.59 -26.90 3.14
C GLY A 422 7.22 -25.55 3.47
N GLU A 423 8.53 -25.51 3.34
CA GLU A 423 9.34 -24.31 3.50
C GLU A 423 10.31 -24.20 2.32
N TRP A 424 10.77 -22.99 2.02
CA TRP A 424 11.73 -22.76 0.95
C TRP A 424 12.65 -21.60 1.28
N MET A 425 13.80 -21.56 0.64
CA MET A 425 14.71 -20.41 0.68
C MET A 425 15.45 -20.28 -0.64
N VAL A 426 15.93 -19.07 -0.93
CA VAL A 426 16.78 -18.80 -2.09
C VAL A 426 17.99 -17.98 -1.65
N ARG A 427 19.14 -18.27 -2.27
CA ARG A 427 20.40 -17.54 -2.14
C ARG A 427 20.96 -17.25 -3.53
N TYR A 428 21.93 -16.35 -3.64
CA TYR A 428 22.47 -16.00 -4.95
C TYR A 428 24.00 -15.87 -4.97
N GLN A 429 24.61 -16.15 -6.12
CA GLN A 429 26.00 -15.82 -6.41
C GLN A 429 26.11 -15.38 -7.88
N GLY A 430 26.61 -14.17 -8.11
CA GLY A 430 26.64 -13.57 -9.45
C GLY A 430 25.23 -13.52 -10.04
N ASN A 431 25.02 -14.18 -11.18
CA ASN A 431 23.74 -14.25 -11.87
C ASN A 431 22.90 -15.50 -11.58
N LYS A 432 23.31 -16.32 -10.61
CA LYS A 432 22.64 -17.59 -10.29
C LYS A 432 21.90 -17.52 -8.97
N LEU A 433 20.67 -18.03 -8.99
CA LEU A 433 19.87 -18.34 -7.82
C LEU A 433 20.04 -19.81 -7.45
N TYR A 434 20.24 -20.08 -6.16
CA TYR A 434 20.29 -21.39 -5.57
C TYR A 434 19.13 -21.50 -4.59
N GLY A 435 18.26 -22.49 -4.73
CA GLY A 435 17.12 -22.65 -3.85
C GLY A 435 16.99 -24.03 -3.25
N LEU A 436 16.36 -24.06 -2.09
CA LEU A 436 16.04 -25.25 -1.32
C LEU A 436 14.54 -25.22 -1.03
N VAL A 437 13.87 -26.35 -1.24
CA VAL A 437 12.48 -26.57 -0.87
C VAL A 437 12.39 -27.83 -0.03
N THR A 438 11.73 -27.73 1.11
CA THR A 438 11.32 -28.88 1.92
C THR A 438 9.80 -29.00 1.86
N ARG A 439 9.29 -30.21 1.62
CA ARG A 439 7.85 -30.50 1.63
C ARG A 439 7.53 -31.62 2.60
N VAL A 440 6.33 -31.53 3.16
CA VAL A 440 5.66 -32.60 3.88
C VAL A 440 4.39 -32.88 3.11
N ASP A 441 4.20 -34.15 2.75
CA ASP A 441 3.04 -34.63 2.01
C ASP A 441 2.69 -36.05 2.47
N ASP A 442 1.43 -36.45 2.38
CA ASP A 442 0.99 -37.79 2.82
C ASP A 442 1.03 -38.83 1.69
N THR A 443 0.79 -38.42 0.45
CA THR A 443 0.98 -39.23 -0.75
C THR A 443 1.91 -38.50 -1.74
N THR A 444 2.55 -39.25 -2.65
CA THR A 444 3.36 -38.64 -3.71
C THR A 444 3.01 -39.23 -5.07
N ILE A 445 2.59 -38.38 -6.00
CA ILE A 445 2.11 -38.75 -7.33
C ILE A 445 3.04 -38.20 -8.42
N THR A 446 3.62 -39.08 -9.24
CA THR A 446 4.61 -38.73 -10.29
C THR A 446 4.39 -39.40 -11.64
N ASN A 447 3.27 -40.12 -11.83
CA ASN A 447 3.03 -41.01 -12.96
C ASN A 447 1.88 -40.59 -13.92
N HIS A 448 1.34 -39.37 -13.80
CA HIS A 448 0.39 -38.83 -14.78
C HIS A 448 1.07 -38.36 -16.06
N GLN A 449 0.31 -38.39 -17.17
CA GLN A 449 0.82 -38.00 -18.50
C GLN A 449 1.19 -36.52 -18.57
N ASP A 450 0.36 -35.65 -17.98
CA ASP A 450 0.62 -34.22 -17.95
C ASP A 450 1.33 -33.80 -16.66
N ALA A 451 2.41 -33.02 -16.79
CA ALA A 451 3.25 -32.63 -15.66
C ALA A 451 2.49 -31.83 -14.57
N TRP A 452 1.43 -31.10 -14.91
CA TRP A 452 0.63 -30.33 -13.96
C TRP A 452 -0.28 -31.20 -13.07
N GLN A 453 -0.52 -32.46 -13.46
CA GLN A 453 -1.28 -33.46 -12.69
C GLN A 453 -0.41 -34.27 -11.71
N ASN A 454 0.89 -34.02 -11.67
CA ASN A 454 1.83 -34.68 -10.76
C ASN A 454 2.27 -33.72 -9.67
N ASP A 455 2.65 -34.20 -8.50
CA ASP A 455 3.19 -33.30 -7.48
C ASP A 455 4.48 -32.68 -7.96
N ASN A 456 4.58 -31.37 -7.76
CA ASN A 456 5.65 -30.59 -8.35
C ASN A 456 5.92 -29.32 -7.55
N VAL A 457 7.14 -28.80 -7.76
CA VAL A 457 7.50 -27.43 -7.45
C VAL A 457 7.53 -26.63 -8.74
N GLU A 458 6.94 -25.44 -8.70
CA GLU A 458 6.99 -24.47 -9.78
C GLU A 458 7.69 -23.21 -9.31
N ILE A 459 8.54 -22.61 -10.12
CA ILE A 459 9.05 -21.26 -9.90
C ILE A 459 8.62 -20.37 -11.06
N PHE A 460 8.30 -19.14 -10.71
CA PHE A 460 7.86 -18.09 -11.61
C PHE A 460 8.81 -16.93 -11.43
N VAL A 461 9.49 -16.54 -12.50
CA VAL A 461 10.49 -15.49 -12.47
C VAL A 461 10.25 -14.52 -13.61
N ASP A 462 10.20 -13.23 -13.32
CA ASP A 462 10.14 -12.16 -14.31
C ASP A 462 11.29 -11.18 -14.07
N VAL A 463 12.24 -11.18 -14.99
CA VAL A 463 13.42 -10.31 -14.97
C VAL A 463 13.43 -9.49 -16.25
N ASN A 464 13.34 -8.16 -16.12
CA ASN A 464 13.39 -7.22 -17.25
C ASN A 464 12.40 -7.56 -18.39
N GLY A 465 11.19 -8.02 -18.04
CA GLY A 465 10.13 -8.37 -19.00
C GLY A 465 10.29 -9.75 -19.64
N GLN A 466 11.26 -10.55 -19.17
CA GLN A 466 11.39 -11.96 -19.53
C GLN A 466 10.80 -12.82 -18.41
N PHE A 467 9.58 -13.30 -18.65
CA PHE A 467 8.90 -14.23 -17.76
C PHE A 467 9.27 -15.69 -18.07
N ALA A 468 9.47 -16.49 -17.02
CA ALA A 468 9.53 -17.93 -17.12
C ALA A 468 8.80 -18.63 -15.98
N GLN A 469 8.15 -19.73 -16.36
CA GLN A 469 7.66 -20.77 -15.46
C GLN A 469 8.57 -21.99 -15.60
N LEU A 470 9.20 -22.42 -14.52
CA LEU A 470 9.97 -23.66 -14.47
C LEU A 470 9.28 -24.62 -13.52
N ARG A 471 9.03 -25.85 -13.97
CA ARG A 471 8.30 -26.88 -13.21
C ARG A 471 9.17 -28.11 -13.06
N SER A 472 9.29 -28.62 -11.84
CA SER A 472 9.99 -29.87 -11.53
C SER A 472 9.01 -30.80 -10.82
N VAL A 473 8.65 -31.88 -11.50
CA VAL A 473 7.88 -32.99 -10.92
C VAL A 473 8.78 -33.74 -9.95
N VAL A 474 8.23 -34.23 -8.84
CA VAL A 474 9.03 -35.00 -7.85
C VAL A 474 9.83 -36.11 -8.53
N GLY A 475 11.14 -36.14 -8.26
CA GLY A 475 12.08 -37.09 -8.85
C GLY A 475 12.58 -36.74 -10.25
N GLN A 476 12.17 -35.60 -10.81
CA GLN A 476 12.59 -35.14 -12.15
C GLN A 476 13.27 -33.77 -12.07
N ASP A 477 14.15 -33.49 -13.05
CA ASP A 477 14.74 -32.17 -13.25
C ASP A 477 13.65 -31.18 -13.75
N TRP A 478 14.03 -29.92 -13.99
CA TRP A 478 13.17 -28.93 -14.61
C TRP A 478 12.67 -29.40 -15.98
N GLY A 479 11.38 -29.17 -16.25
CA GLY A 479 10.78 -29.34 -17.56
C GLY A 479 11.41 -28.42 -18.61
N ALA A 480 11.15 -28.74 -19.89
CA ALA A 480 11.64 -27.94 -21.00
C ALA A 480 11.18 -26.48 -20.91
N SER A 481 12.10 -25.52 -21.06
CA SER A 481 11.81 -24.09 -21.04
C SER A 481 12.79 -23.33 -21.92
N GLU A 482 12.29 -22.29 -22.61
CA GLU A 482 13.07 -21.41 -23.48
C GLU A 482 13.87 -20.34 -22.72
N PHE A 483 13.70 -20.24 -21.40
CA PHE A 483 14.44 -19.30 -20.56
C PHE A 483 15.97 -19.56 -20.65
N PRO A 484 16.81 -18.55 -20.86
CA PRO A 484 18.25 -18.75 -21.06
C PRO A 484 18.99 -19.13 -19.76
N GLY A 485 20.14 -19.79 -19.89
CA GLY A 485 21.06 -20.06 -18.77
C GLY A 485 21.02 -21.49 -18.20
N GLU A 486 21.94 -21.79 -17.27
CA GLU A 486 21.98 -23.03 -16.51
C GLU A 486 20.73 -23.21 -15.63
N ARG A 487 20.12 -24.39 -15.69
CA ARG A 487 19.01 -24.79 -14.83
C ARG A 487 19.19 -26.25 -14.43
N LYS A 488 19.06 -26.54 -13.14
CA LYS A 488 19.08 -27.89 -12.60
C LYS A 488 18.24 -27.97 -11.34
N ALA A 489 17.44 -29.02 -11.21
CA ALA A 489 16.66 -29.39 -10.05
C ALA A 489 16.97 -30.86 -9.69
N VAL A 490 17.23 -31.13 -8.41
CA VAL A 490 17.46 -32.49 -7.92
C VAL A 490 16.65 -32.72 -6.66
N TRP A 491 15.80 -33.75 -6.73
CA TRP A 491 15.03 -34.25 -5.61
C TRP A 491 15.83 -35.32 -4.84
N ASN A 492 15.63 -35.36 -3.53
CA ASN A 492 16.07 -36.49 -2.73
C ASN A 492 15.23 -37.76 -3.02
N ALA A 493 15.68 -38.91 -2.52
CA ALA A 493 15.10 -40.21 -2.88
C ALA A 493 13.63 -40.39 -2.45
N ASP A 494 13.19 -39.69 -1.39
CA ASP A 494 11.82 -39.75 -0.89
C ASP A 494 10.94 -38.58 -1.37
N GLY A 495 11.49 -37.66 -2.17
CA GLY A 495 10.75 -36.54 -2.75
C GLY A 495 10.40 -35.42 -1.76
N THR A 496 10.94 -35.43 -0.54
CA THR A 496 10.66 -34.41 0.48
C THR A 496 11.56 -33.17 0.37
N VAL A 497 12.68 -33.27 -0.34
CA VAL A 497 13.64 -32.17 -0.52
C VAL A 497 13.92 -31.97 -2.00
N LEU A 498 13.86 -30.71 -2.44
CA LEU A 498 14.33 -30.26 -3.75
C LEU A 498 15.42 -29.21 -3.57
N GLU A 499 16.56 -29.42 -4.20
CA GLU A 499 17.56 -28.38 -4.42
C GLU A 499 17.57 -27.96 -5.89
N PHE A 500 17.79 -26.67 -6.14
CA PHE A 500 17.86 -26.17 -7.50
C PHE A 500 18.85 -25.04 -7.71
N VAL A 501 19.28 -24.88 -8.96
CA VAL A 501 19.95 -23.70 -9.48
C VAL A 501 19.24 -23.19 -10.72
N VAL A 502 19.12 -21.86 -10.83
CA VAL A 502 18.63 -21.16 -12.01
C VAL A 502 19.51 -19.95 -12.28
N GLU A 503 20.09 -19.89 -13.47
CA GLU A 503 20.79 -18.72 -14.00
C GLU A 503 19.78 -17.73 -14.59
N LEU A 504 19.88 -16.47 -14.22
CA LEU A 504 19.04 -15.39 -14.74
C LEU A 504 19.75 -14.64 -15.88
N PRO A 505 19.01 -13.98 -16.80
CA PRO A 505 19.55 -13.26 -17.95
C PRO A 505 20.26 -11.93 -17.59
N GLU A 506 20.99 -11.91 -16.48
CA GLU A 506 21.70 -10.76 -15.93
C GLU A 506 23.18 -11.06 -15.72
N ASN A 507 24.00 -10.02 -15.57
CA ASN A 507 25.42 -10.19 -15.26
C ASN A 507 25.67 -10.41 -13.77
N ASP A 508 24.86 -9.79 -12.91
CA ASP A 508 24.98 -9.83 -11.45
C ASP A 508 23.65 -9.46 -10.81
N LEU A 509 23.19 -10.26 -9.84
CA LEU A 509 21.96 -10.04 -9.11
C LEU A 509 22.14 -9.19 -7.86
N ALA A 510 23.36 -8.83 -7.46
CA ALA A 510 23.57 -8.06 -6.24
C ALA A 510 22.79 -6.73 -6.23
N GLY A 511 21.91 -6.58 -5.24
CA GLY A 511 21.02 -5.43 -5.10
C GLY A 511 19.76 -5.48 -5.98
N MET A 512 19.60 -6.47 -6.84
CA MET A 512 18.52 -6.53 -7.83
C MET A 512 17.20 -6.98 -7.20
N THR A 513 16.10 -6.33 -7.59
CA THR A 513 14.74 -6.78 -7.28
C THR A 513 13.96 -7.07 -8.56
N PHE A 514 13.30 -8.23 -8.61
CA PHE A 514 12.57 -8.72 -9.79
C PHE A 514 11.34 -9.55 -9.38
N GLY A 515 10.45 -9.80 -10.33
CA GLY A 515 9.21 -10.55 -10.10
C GLY A 515 9.52 -12.01 -9.76
N TRP A 516 8.95 -12.51 -8.67
CA TRP A 516 9.21 -13.86 -8.19
C TRP A 516 7.99 -14.49 -7.55
N ASN A 517 7.77 -15.78 -7.81
CA ASN A 517 6.88 -16.61 -7.04
C ASN A 517 7.37 -18.07 -7.08
N ILE A 518 6.97 -18.89 -6.12
CA ILE A 518 7.24 -20.34 -6.08
C ILE A 518 5.97 -21.04 -5.64
N ALA A 519 5.70 -22.24 -6.13
CA ALA A 519 4.51 -22.99 -5.73
C ALA A 519 4.87 -24.43 -5.45
N LEU A 520 4.16 -25.01 -4.49
CA LEU A 520 4.21 -26.44 -4.17
C LEU A 520 2.81 -27.01 -4.39
N SER A 521 2.73 -28.16 -5.07
CA SER A 521 1.46 -28.73 -5.53
C SER A 521 1.26 -30.15 -5.00
N ASP A 522 0.02 -30.42 -4.59
CA ASP A 522 -0.49 -31.74 -4.17
C ASP A 522 -1.62 -32.12 -5.14
N ASN A 523 -1.49 -33.31 -5.73
CA ASN A 523 -2.37 -33.84 -6.75
C ASN A 523 -3.07 -35.15 -6.36
N ASP A 524 -3.26 -35.41 -5.06
CA ASP A 524 -3.73 -36.70 -4.53
C ASP A 524 -5.11 -37.21 -5.01
N ASN A 525 -6.00 -36.34 -5.49
CA ASN A 525 -7.37 -36.70 -5.91
C ASN A 525 -7.57 -36.98 -7.41
N GLY A 526 -6.52 -37.30 -8.17
CA GLY A 526 -6.68 -37.81 -9.55
C GLY A 526 -6.65 -36.73 -10.64
N THR A 527 -7.76 -36.48 -11.36
CA THR A 527 -7.74 -35.69 -12.62
C THR A 527 -7.69 -34.17 -12.44
N GLU A 528 -7.86 -33.67 -11.22
CA GLU A 528 -7.84 -32.25 -10.89
C GLU A 528 -6.85 -31.97 -9.75
N ARG A 529 -6.24 -30.78 -9.76
CA ARG A 529 -5.23 -30.37 -8.78
C ARG A 529 -5.85 -30.23 -7.39
N SER A 530 -5.36 -30.99 -6.41
CA SER A 530 -5.95 -31.09 -5.08
C SER A 530 -5.62 -29.89 -4.21
N ALA A 531 -4.39 -29.41 -4.24
CA ALA A 531 -3.99 -28.15 -3.66
C ALA A 531 -2.76 -27.58 -4.36
N GLN A 532 -2.64 -26.26 -4.35
CA GLN A 532 -1.38 -25.60 -4.65
C GLN A 532 -1.17 -24.45 -3.67
N VAL A 533 -0.03 -24.49 -2.99
CA VAL A 533 0.35 -23.50 -1.99
C VAL A 533 1.39 -22.56 -2.57
N TYR A 534 1.26 -21.28 -2.24
CA TYR A 534 2.12 -20.19 -2.69
C TYR A 534 2.64 -19.43 -1.47
N PRO A 535 3.86 -18.89 -1.52
CA PRO A 535 4.30 -17.96 -0.52
C PRO A 535 3.61 -16.61 -0.70
N ILE A 536 3.65 -15.82 0.35
CA ILE A 536 3.16 -14.45 0.34
C ILE A 536 4.40 -13.56 0.46
N PRO A 537 4.54 -12.46 -0.31
CA PRO A 537 3.62 -11.97 -1.32
C PRO A 537 3.63 -12.84 -2.59
N GLY A 538 2.45 -13.20 -3.10
CA GLY A 538 2.32 -14.06 -4.29
C GLY A 538 0.89 -14.59 -4.45
N ALA A 539 0.38 -14.59 -5.68
CA ALA A 539 -0.97 -15.06 -6.04
C ALA A 539 -0.93 -16.36 -6.86
N ASN A 540 -2.07 -17.05 -6.94
CA ASN A 540 -2.30 -18.21 -7.81
C ASN A 540 -2.29 -17.87 -9.32
N GLU A 541 -1.88 -16.66 -9.67
CA GLU A 541 -1.78 -16.17 -11.05
C GLU A 541 -0.33 -16.14 -11.57
N GLY A 542 0.63 -16.62 -10.78
CA GLY A 542 2.05 -16.59 -11.14
C GLY A 542 2.36 -17.26 -12.48
N TRP A 543 1.61 -18.31 -12.87
CA TRP A 543 1.74 -19.00 -14.15
C TRP A 543 1.34 -18.13 -15.36
N GLN A 544 0.61 -17.04 -15.14
CA GLN A 544 0.27 -16.04 -16.13
C GLN A 544 1.27 -14.86 -16.16
N GLY A 545 2.34 -14.92 -15.35
CA GLY A 545 3.22 -13.77 -15.11
C GLY A 545 2.55 -12.65 -14.29
N LYS A 546 1.48 -12.96 -13.55
CA LYS A 546 0.69 -12.01 -12.77
C LYS A 546 0.76 -12.31 -11.28
N GLY A 547 0.50 -11.30 -10.45
CA GLY A 547 0.46 -11.43 -8.99
C GLY A 547 1.73 -12.06 -8.41
N LEU A 548 2.88 -11.85 -9.07
CA LEU A 548 4.18 -12.24 -8.55
C LEU A 548 4.48 -11.41 -7.30
N GLY A 549 5.13 -12.04 -6.32
CA GLY A 549 5.85 -11.28 -5.31
C GLY A 549 7.10 -10.64 -5.90
N GLU A 550 7.92 -10.08 -5.02
CA GLU A 550 9.23 -9.57 -5.38
C GLU A 550 10.29 -10.39 -4.65
N LEU A 551 11.36 -10.77 -5.36
CA LEU A 551 12.57 -11.31 -4.75
C LEU A 551 13.67 -10.27 -4.85
N THR A 552 14.16 -9.81 -3.71
CA THR A 552 15.31 -8.90 -3.61
C THR A 552 16.58 -9.68 -3.30
N CYS A 553 17.54 -9.65 -4.21
CA CYS A 553 18.90 -10.11 -3.98
C CYS A 553 19.66 -9.02 -3.22
N VAL A 554 19.99 -9.27 -1.96
CA VAL A 554 20.56 -8.26 -1.05
C VAL A 554 22.01 -7.98 -1.41
N GLY A 555 22.33 -6.74 -1.81
CA GLY A 555 23.69 -6.28 -2.10
C GLY A 555 23.97 -4.85 -1.64
N ASP A 556 25.20 -4.39 -1.80
CA ASP A 556 25.70 -3.08 -1.31
C ASP A 556 25.01 -1.86 -1.96
N SER A 557 24.31 -2.04 -3.08
CA SER A 557 23.62 -0.97 -3.82
C SER A 557 22.34 -1.50 -4.46
N PRO A 558 21.15 -0.99 -4.08
CA PRO A 558 19.89 -1.42 -4.69
C PRO A 558 19.85 -1.10 -6.19
N ARG A 559 19.36 -2.05 -6.98
CA ARG A 559 19.09 -1.93 -8.42
C ARG A 559 17.66 -2.40 -8.66
N ALA A 560 16.78 -1.52 -9.12
CA ALA A 560 15.50 -1.94 -9.65
C ALA A 560 15.72 -2.48 -11.07
N ALA A 561 14.98 -3.52 -11.48
CA ALA A 561 14.87 -3.88 -12.90
C ALA A 561 14.49 -2.64 -13.74
N ASP A 562 15.11 -2.47 -14.91
CA ASP A 562 15.07 -1.24 -15.71
C ASP A 562 13.68 -0.93 -16.31
N GLN A 563 12.72 -1.86 -16.21
CA GLN A 563 11.32 -1.66 -16.60
C GLN A 563 10.38 -2.26 -15.56
N ARG A 564 9.66 -1.39 -14.82
CA ARG A 564 8.47 -1.80 -14.07
C ARG A 564 7.27 -1.72 -15.00
N HIS A 565 6.72 -2.86 -15.42
CA HIS A 565 5.38 -2.90 -15.98
C HIS A 565 4.40 -3.39 -14.91
N PHE A 566 3.43 -2.55 -14.55
CA PHE A 566 2.16 -3.06 -14.07
C PHE A 566 1.46 -3.62 -15.30
N ALA A 567 1.29 -4.95 -15.37
CA ALA A 567 0.47 -5.55 -16.41
C ALA A 567 -0.99 -5.10 -16.17
N PRO A 568 -1.63 -4.40 -17.13
CA PRO A 568 -3.03 -4.01 -17.02
C PRO A 568 -3.90 -5.26 -16.94
N ALA A 569 -5.05 -5.16 -16.26
CA ALA A 569 -5.96 -6.30 -16.03
C ALA A 569 -6.37 -6.96 -17.37
N PHE A 570 -6.63 -6.13 -18.39
CA PHE A 570 -6.98 -6.54 -19.74
C PHE A 570 -6.09 -5.85 -20.79
N GLN A 571 -5.91 -6.52 -21.92
CA GLN A 571 -5.15 -6.03 -23.06
C GLN A 571 -6.01 -6.14 -24.31
N ALA A 572 -6.09 -5.04 -25.05
CA ALA A 572 -6.61 -5.02 -26.41
C ALA A 572 -5.43 -5.00 -27.38
N ALA A 573 -5.30 -6.03 -28.21
CA ALA A 573 -4.29 -6.06 -29.26
C ALA A 573 -4.76 -5.29 -30.48
N ARG A 574 -3.83 -4.57 -31.14
CA ARG A 574 -4.13 -3.90 -32.39
C ARG A 574 -4.29 -4.93 -33.51
N VAL A 575 -5.32 -4.75 -34.34
CA VAL A 575 -5.55 -5.59 -35.53
C VAL A 575 -5.34 -4.83 -36.83
N THR A 576 -4.71 -5.51 -37.79
CA THR A 576 -4.54 -5.00 -39.15
C THR A 576 -5.76 -5.31 -40.03
N THR A 577 -6.44 -6.42 -39.76
CA THR A 577 -7.73 -6.79 -40.36
C THR A 577 -8.84 -6.55 -39.36
N VAL A 578 -9.81 -5.71 -39.71
CA VAL A 578 -10.96 -5.40 -38.85
C VAL A 578 -11.89 -6.61 -38.75
N PRO A 579 -12.23 -7.09 -37.53
CA PRO A 579 -13.19 -8.17 -37.35
C PRO A 579 -14.56 -7.79 -37.90
N LYS A 580 -15.24 -8.75 -38.52
CA LYS A 580 -16.64 -8.56 -38.90
C LYS A 580 -17.53 -8.83 -37.71
N VAL A 581 -18.42 -7.88 -37.41
CA VAL A 581 -19.44 -8.04 -36.36
C VAL A 581 -20.72 -8.58 -37.00
N ASP A 582 -20.74 -9.90 -37.21
CA ASP A 582 -21.85 -10.63 -37.86
C ASP A 582 -22.36 -11.86 -37.08
N GLY A 583 -21.82 -12.10 -35.88
CA GLY A 583 -22.22 -13.20 -35.00
C GLY A 583 -21.56 -14.52 -35.36
N VAL A 584 -20.50 -14.48 -36.19
CA VAL A 584 -19.73 -15.64 -36.63
C VAL A 584 -18.24 -15.36 -36.50
N ALA A 585 -17.65 -15.84 -35.40
CA ALA A 585 -16.22 -15.71 -35.14
C ALA A 585 -15.38 -16.34 -36.26
N GLN A 586 -14.80 -15.49 -37.12
CA GLN A 586 -13.98 -15.96 -38.23
C GLN A 586 -12.58 -16.36 -37.76
N PRO A 587 -12.02 -17.49 -38.23
CA PRO A 587 -10.64 -17.86 -37.97
C PRO A 587 -9.67 -16.75 -38.42
N GLY A 588 -8.72 -16.37 -37.58
CA GLY A 588 -7.71 -15.35 -37.91
C GLY A 588 -8.06 -13.91 -37.55
N GLU A 589 -9.34 -13.56 -37.35
CA GLU A 589 -9.75 -12.19 -37.01
C GLU A 589 -9.47 -11.83 -35.54
N TRP A 590 -9.41 -12.84 -34.66
CA TRP A 590 -9.32 -12.70 -33.21
C TRP A 590 -8.05 -13.32 -32.60
N ASP A 591 -7.11 -13.75 -33.44
CA ASP A 591 -5.92 -14.52 -33.03
C ASP A 591 -4.95 -13.68 -32.18
N SER A 592 -4.92 -12.36 -32.38
CA SER A 592 -4.11 -11.44 -31.57
C SER A 592 -4.77 -11.08 -30.23
N GLY A 593 -6.07 -11.35 -30.06
CA GLY A 593 -6.80 -11.04 -28.84
C GLY A 593 -6.51 -12.04 -27.72
N VAL A 594 -6.23 -11.53 -26.53
CA VAL A 594 -6.08 -12.34 -25.31
C VAL A 594 -7.46 -12.86 -24.88
N THR A 595 -7.55 -14.15 -24.58
CA THR A 595 -8.78 -14.78 -24.06
C THR A 595 -8.84 -14.64 -22.54
N TYR A 596 -9.97 -14.15 -22.05
CA TYR A 596 -10.26 -13.97 -20.63
C TYR A 596 -11.48 -14.81 -20.23
N PRO A 597 -11.36 -15.71 -19.24
CA PRO A 597 -12.52 -16.44 -18.73
C PRO A 597 -13.43 -15.54 -17.87
N PHE A 598 -14.72 -15.89 -17.79
CA PHE A 598 -15.62 -15.35 -16.77
C PHE A 598 -15.51 -16.15 -15.46
N ALA A 599 -15.65 -15.49 -14.30
CA ALA A 599 -15.59 -16.11 -12.98
C ALA A 599 -16.82 -15.77 -12.11
N TYR A 600 -17.19 -16.68 -11.20
CA TYR A 600 -18.32 -16.50 -10.27
C TYR A 600 -18.05 -15.39 -9.25
N ASN A 601 -19.02 -14.49 -9.06
CA ASN A 601 -18.86 -13.35 -8.16
C ASN A 601 -19.96 -13.16 -7.10
N GLN A 602 -20.95 -14.06 -7.02
CA GLN A 602 -22.10 -13.96 -6.08
C GLN A 602 -22.10 -15.03 -4.98
N LEU A 603 -20.95 -15.35 -4.38
CA LEU A 603 -20.93 -16.35 -3.32
C LEU A 603 -21.13 -15.73 -1.93
N ASN A 604 -22.04 -16.35 -1.18
CA ASN A 604 -22.43 -16.01 0.19
C ASN A 604 -21.21 -15.93 1.12
N LEU A 605 -21.10 -14.88 1.94
CA LEU A 605 -20.00 -14.68 2.91
C LEU A 605 -19.83 -15.83 3.94
N GLN A 606 -20.78 -16.77 4.02
CA GLN A 606 -20.79 -17.89 4.97
C GLN A 606 -20.73 -19.28 4.30
N ASP A 607 -20.94 -19.38 2.98
CA ASP A 607 -20.81 -20.62 2.20
C ASP A 607 -20.43 -20.25 0.76
N GLN A 608 -19.17 -20.52 0.39
CA GLN A 608 -18.57 -20.08 -0.87
C GLN A 608 -18.24 -21.24 -1.82
N ARG A 609 -18.98 -22.34 -1.74
CA ARG A 609 -18.92 -23.36 -2.79
C ARG A 609 -19.76 -22.90 -3.99
N PRO A 610 -19.32 -23.11 -5.24
CA PRO A 610 -20.27 -23.20 -6.35
C PRO A 610 -21.34 -24.22 -5.96
N PRO A 611 -22.65 -23.98 -6.22
CA PRO A 611 -23.68 -24.95 -5.91
C PRO A 611 -23.26 -26.33 -6.47
N LEU A 612 -23.22 -27.34 -5.61
CA LEU A 612 -22.74 -28.69 -5.94
C LEU A 612 -23.55 -29.37 -7.06
N ASP A 613 -24.68 -28.77 -7.41
CA ASP A 613 -25.70 -29.26 -8.31
C ASP A 613 -25.89 -28.44 -9.60
N GLN A 614 -25.25 -27.27 -9.81
CA GLN A 614 -25.54 -26.42 -10.98
C GLN A 614 -24.36 -25.52 -11.43
N ASN A 615 -23.52 -26.01 -12.34
CA ASN A 615 -22.52 -25.21 -13.05
C ASN A 615 -22.90 -25.11 -14.54
N ASP A 616 -24.03 -24.48 -14.82
CA ASP A 616 -24.65 -24.37 -16.15
C ASP A 616 -24.15 -23.16 -16.95
N LEU A 617 -23.83 -22.04 -16.29
CA LEU A 617 -23.29 -20.85 -16.95
C LEU A 617 -21.75 -20.77 -16.91
N SER A 618 -21.12 -20.62 -18.07
CA SER A 618 -19.69 -20.31 -18.20
C SER A 618 -19.39 -19.54 -19.49
N GLY A 619 -18.15 -19.07 -19.66
CA GLY A 619 -17.75 -18.42 -20.90
C GLY A 619 -16.36 -17.80 -20.87
N ASP A 620 -15.97 -17.25 -22.01
CA ASP A 620 -14.77 -16.46 -22.18
C ASP A 620 -15.01 -15.29 -23.13
N TRP A 621 -14.09 -14.33 -23.14
CA TRP A 621 -14.13 -13.20 -24.05
C TRP A 621 -12.75 -12.76 -24.51
N LYS A 622 -12.73 -12.05 -25.63
CA LYS A 622 -11.55 -11.40 -26.22
C LYS A 622 -11.86 -9.96 -26.56
N ILE A 623 -10.82 -9.16 -26.62
CA ILE A 623 -10.93 -7.79 -27.10
C ILE A 623 -9.73 -7.40 -27.97
N VAL A 624 -10.02 -6.75 -29.07
CA VAL A 624 -9.04 -6.21 -30.01
C VAL A 624 -9.48 -4.82 -30.44
N TYR A 625 -8.59 -4.05 -31.05
CA TYR A 625 -8.95 -2.69 -31.48
C TYR A 625 -8.28 -2.29 -32.80
N GLN A 626 -8.91 -1.34 -33.46
CA GLN A 626 -8.30 -0.62 -34.58
C GLN A 626 -8.70 0.86 -34.49
N GLN A 627 -7.71 1.75 -34.52
CA GLN A 627 -7.92 3.20 -34.37
C GLN A 627 -8.66 3.52 -33.07
N ASN A 628 -9.90 4.00 -33.14
CA ASN A 628 -10.78 4.32 -32.02
C ASN A 628 -11.94 3.32 -31.86
N MET A 629 -11.94 2.22 -32.62
CA MET A 629 -12.93 1.17 -32.52
C MET A 629 -12.41 -0.01 -31.71
N ILE A 630 -13.22 -0.45 -30.76
CA ILE A 630 -13.00 -1.64 -29.94
C ILE A 630 -13.92 -2.74 -30.45
N PHE A 631 -13.36 -3.94 -30.61
CA PHE A 631 -14.09 -5.13 -31.03
C PHE A 631 -13.98 -6.17 -29.93
N GLY A 632 -15.09 -6.77 -29.53
CA GLY A 632 -15.11 -7.86 -28.57
C GLY A 632 -15.78 -9.10 -29.11
N LEU A 633 -15.27 -10.25 -28.71
CA LEU A 633 -15.82 -11.58 -28.99
C LEU A 633 -16.08 -12.27 -27.66
N ILE A 634 -17.24 -12.85 -27.48
CA ILE A 634 -17.61 -13.58 -26.26
C ILE A 634 -18.15 -14.95 -26.65
N HIS A 635 -17.67 -15.98 -25.96
CA HIS A 635 -18.26 -17.31 -25.96
C HIS A 635 -18.99 -17.52 -24.64
N ARG A 636 -20.27 -17.87 -24.73
CA ARG A 636 -21.14 -18.21 -23.61
C ARG A 636 -21.54 -19.68 -23.72
N GLN A 637 -21.53 -20.36 -22.61
CA GLN A 637 -22.21 -21.64 -22.41
C GLN A 637 -23.25 -21.43 -21.32
N ASP A 638 -24.48 -21.81 -21.62
CA ASP A 638 -25.57 -21.83 -20.68
C ASP A 638 -26.49 -23.01 -21.01
N ASP A 639 -27.14 -23.59 -20.01
CA ASP A 639 -28.02 -24.75 -20.19
C ASP A 639 -29.45 -24.34 -20.60
N VAL A 640 -29.91 -23.19 -20.11
CA VAL A 640 -31.16 -22.52 -20.45
C VAL A 640 -30.83 -21.13 -20.99
N THR A 641 -31.69 -20.58 -21.83
CA THR A 641 -31.52 -19.20 -22.33
C THR A 641 -32.83 -18.45 -22.25
N VAL A 642 -32.87 -17.47 -21.36
CA VAL A 642 -34.02 -16.64 -21.00
C VAL A 642 -33.91 -15.29 -21.71
N THR A 643 -34.89 -15.00 -22.59
CA THR A 643 -34.91 -13.79 -23.43
C THR A 643 -36.27 -13.11 -23.56
N ASP A 644 -37.29 -13.64 -22.88
CA ASP A 644 -38.70 -13.25 -23.02
C ASP A 644 -39.27 -12.47 -21.82
N HIS A 645 -38.46 -12.12 -20.82
CA HIS A 645 -38.88 -11.26 -19.72
C HIS A 645 -39.05 -9.80 -20.14
N ALA A 646 -39.99 -9.11 -19.50
CA ALA A 646 -40.38 -7.75 -19.86
C ALA A 646 -39.28 -6.73 -19.56
N ASN A 647 -38.53 -6.92 -18.49
CA ASN A 647 -37.38 -6.09 -18.16
C ASN A 647 -36.09 -6.78 -18.64
N SER A 648 -35.21 -6.03 -19.30
CA SER A 648 -34.01 -6.61 -19.89
C SER A 648 -33.00 -7.16 -18.87
N TRP A 649 -32.94 -6.60 -17.66
CA TRP A 649 -32.05 -7.09 -16.59
C TRP A 649 -32.49 -8.43 -15.97
N GLU A 650 -33.71 -8.89 -16.28
CA GLU A 650 -34.27 -10.20 -15.92
C GLU A 650 -33.96 -11.26 -17.00
N ASN A 651 -33.37 -10.88 -18.13
CA ASN A 651 -32.99 -11.80 -19.21
C ASN A 651 -31.49 -12.09 -19.17
N ASP A 652 -31.06 -13.16 -19.85
CA ASP A 652 -29.64 -13.45 -20.00
C ASP A 652 -29.00 -12.37 -20.86
N THR A 653 -27.94 -11.78 -20.32
CA THR A 653 -27.38 -10.55 -20.85
C THR A 653 -25.86 -10.54 -20.78
N ILE A 654 -25.27 -9.79 -21.70
CA ILE A 654 -23.90 -9.29 -21.59
C ILE A 654 -23.98 -7.80 -21.26
N GLU A 655 -23.17 -7.39 -20.29
CA GLU A 655 -23.01 -5.99 -19.90
C GLU A 655 -21.54 -5.58 -20.08
N VAL A 656 -21.27 -4.49 -20.79
CA VAL A 656 -19.94 -3.87 -20.91
C VAL A 656 -19.94 -2.56 -20.14
N PHE A 657 -18.93 -2.37 -19.30
CA PHE A 657 -18.75 -1.22 -18.44
C PHE A 657 -17.46 -0.50 -18.83
N GLY A 658 -17.52 0.82 -19.00
CA GLY A 658 -16.35 1.61 -19.37
C GLY A 658 -16.33 2.97 -18.67
N ASN A 659 -15.15 3.41 -18.22
CA ASN A 659 -14.93 4.80 -17.82
C ASN A 659 -14.21 5.54 -18.95
N LEU A 660 -15.00 6.27 -19.73
CA LEU A 660 -14.56 6.99 -20.92
C LEU A 660 -14.24 8.42 -20.53
N TYR A 661 -12.97 8.70 -20.25
CA TYR A 661 -12.47 10.05 -19.94
C TYR A 661 -13.26 10.77 -18.83
N GLY A 662 -13.58 10.03 -17.75
CA GLY A 662 -14.32 10.56 -16.60
C GLY A 662 -15.83 10.43 -16.68
N THR A 663 -16.37 9.81 -17.75
CA THR A 663 -17.79 9.48 -17.86
C THR A 663 -17.98 7.97 -17.88
N PHE A 664 -18.74 7.44 -16.93
CA PHE A 664 -19.11 6.04 -16.88
C PHE A 664 -20.19 5.72 -17.92
N ALA A 665 -20.04 4.59 -18.61
CA ALA A 665 -21.01 4.03 -19.54
C ALA A 665 -21.25 2.55 -19.25
N GLN A 666 -22.51 2.13 -19.39
CA GLN A 666 -22.95 0.74 -19.28
C GLN A 666 -23.74 0.39 -20.53
N LEU A 667 -23.21 -0.53 -21.33
CA LEU A 667 -23.92 -1.08 -22.48
C LEU A 667 -24.42 -2.48 -22.13
N ARG A 668 -25.71 -2.74 -22.34
CA ARG A 668 -26.32 -4.06 -22.11
C ARG A 668 -26.92 -4.59 -23.41
N THR A 669 -26.74 -5.87 -23.66
CA THR A 669 -27.40 -6.61 -24.73
C THR A 669 -28.02 -7.88 -24.15
N VAL A 670 -29.30 -8.11 -24.49
CA VAL A 670 -30.00 -9.37 -24.23
C VAL A 670 -29.61 -10.37 -25.31
N VAL A 671 -29.46 -11.65 -24.95
CA VAL A 671 -29.12 -12.71 -25.93
C VAL A 671 -30.06 -12.65 -27.15
N GLY A 672 -29.48 -12.55 -28.35
CA GLY A 672 -30.21 -12.45 -29.60
C GLY A 672 -30.63 -11.03 -30.03
N GLN A 673 -30.33 -9.99 -29.23
CA GLN A 673 -30.67 -8.60 -29.51
C GLN A 673 -29.40 -7.72 -29.63
N ASP A 674 -29.50 -6.58 -30.29
CA ASP A 674 -28.42 -5.57 -30.31
C ASP A 674 -28.33 -4.87 -28.93
N TRP A 675 -27.40 -3.92 -28.77
CA TRP A 675 -27.29 -3.07 -27.59
C TRP A 675 -28.60 -2.31 -27.31
N GLU A 676 -28.93 -2.15 -26.04
CA GLU A 676 -29.98 -1.25 -25.58
C GLU A 676 -29.71 0.20 -26.01
N ALA A 677 -30.78 1.00 -26.09
CA ALA A 677 -30.66 2.43 -26.37
C ALA A 677 -29.81 3.11 -25.28
N HIS A 678 -28.75 3.81 -25.71
CA HIS A 678 -27.80 4.50 -24.82
C HIS A 678 -27.39 5.85 -25.44
N ASP A 679 -27.13 6.87 -24.62
CA ASP A 679 -26.79 8.23 -25.09
C ASP A 679 -25.32 8.41 -25.47
N MET A 680 -24.55 7.31 -25.57
CA MET A 680 -23.13 7.34 -25.94
C MET A 680 -23.01 7.74 -27.42
N PRO A 681 -22.15 8.70 -27.78
CA PRO A 681 -21.91 9.06 -29.18
C PRO A 681 -21.08 7.98 -29.89
N GLY A 682 -21.22 7.89 -31.22
CA GLY A 682 -20.44 6.95 -32.06
C GLY A 682 -21.17 5.65 -32.41
N LEU A 683 -20.54 4.84 -33.27
CA LEU A 683 -21.02 3.52 -33.64
C LEU A 683 -21.00 2.57 -32.44
N ARG A 684 -22.10 1.85 -32.24
CA ARG A 684 -22.19 0.68 -31.35
C ARG A 684 -23.03 -0.38 -32.04
N LYS A 685 -22.56 -1.63 -32.01
CA LYS A 685 -23.30 -2.76 -32.57
C LYS A 685 -22.90 -4.04 -31.85
N ALA A 686 -23.88 -4.87 -31.51
CA ALA A 686 -23.74 -6.21 -30.98
C ALA A 686 -24.51 -7.17 -31.89
N VAL A 687 -23.89 -8.30 -32.25
CA VAL A 687 -24.53 -9.35 -33.05
C VAL A 687 -24.26 -10.70 -32.41
N TRP A 688 -25.34 -11.40 -32.10
CA TRP A 688 -25.33 -12.75 -31.55
C TRP A 688 -25.38 -13.79 -32.67
N SER A 689 -24.73 -14.94 -32.44
CA SER A 689 -24.96 -16.15 -33.23
C SER A 689 -26.41 -16.61 -33.11
N ALA A 690 -26.89 -17.37 -34.10
CA ALA A 690 -28.26 -17.86 -34.13
C ALA A 690 -28.63 -18.76 -32.92
N ASP A 691 -27.64 -19.39 -32.27
CA ASP A 691 -27.81 -20.21 -31.08
C ASP A 691 -27.56 -19.44 -29.76
N GLY A 692 -27.25 -18.14 -29.82
CA GLY A 692 -27.03 -17.29 -28.65
C GLY A 692 -25.77 -17.58 -27.84
N LYS A 693 -24.83 -18.37 -28.39
CA LYS A 693 -23.59 -18.77 -27.72
C LYS A 693 -22.39 -17.88 -28.03
N VAL A 694 -22.42 -17.15 -29.13
CA VAL A 694 -21.34 -16.25 -29.53
C VAL A 694 -21.90 -14.84 -29.67
N LEU A 695 -21.19 -13.86 -29.11
CA LEU A 695 -21.47 -12.45 -29.30
C LEU A 695 -20.23 -11.78 -29.88
N GLU A 696 -20.40 -11.07 -30.99
CA GLU A 696 -19.42 -10.11 -31.50
C GLU A 696 -19.98 -8.71 -31.30
N PHE A 697 -19.13 -7.77 -30.89
CA PHE A 697 -19.52 -6.37 -30.79
C PHE A 697 -18.44 -5.42 -31.28
N VAL A 698 -18.88 -4.21 -31.66
CA VAL A 698 -18.01 -3.05 -31.90
C VAL A 698 -18.54 -1.84 -31.13
N ILE A 699 -17.60 -1.08 -30.55
CA ILE A 699 -17.86 0.20 -29.87
C ILE A 699 -16.84 1.22 -30.37
N GLU A 700 -17.31 2.33 -30.91
CA GLU A 700 -16.50 3.50 -31.28
C GLU A 700 -16.33 4.43 -30.08
N LEU A 701 -15.09 4.79 -29.77
CA LEU A 701 -14.77 5.72 -28.70
C LEU A 701 -14.55 7.15 -29.20
N PRO A 702 -14.84 8.17 -28.38
CA PRO A 702 -14.68 9.59 -28.74
C PRO A 702 -13.21 10.05 -28.66
N THR A 703 -12.28 9.28 -29.24
CA THR A 703 -10.85 9.59 -29.36
C THR A 703 -10.38 9.31 -30.78
N ASN A 704 -9.21 9.83 -31.16
CA ASN A 704 -8.65 9.65 -32.51
C ASN A 704 -7.71 8.42 -32.61
N ASN A 705 -7.17 7.94 -31.49
CA ASN A 705 -6.28 6.79 -31.43
C ASN A 705 -6.28 6.18 -30.03
N LEU A 706 -6.25 4.85 -29.94
CA LEU A 706 -6.18 4.14 -28.68
C LEU A 706 -4.77 3.62 -28.35
N VAL A 707 -3.83 3.57 -29.30
CA VAL A 707 -2.48 2.98 -29.07
C VAL A 707 -1.81 3.60 -27.84
N GLY A 708 -1.47 2.76 -26.86
CA GLY A 708 -0.80 3.15 -25.61
C GLY A 708 -1.72 3.72 -24.53
N GLU A 709 -3.00 3.94 -24.82
CA GLU A 709 -3.98 4.43 -23.85
C GLU A 709 -4.43 3.32 -22.89
N THR A 710 -4.93 3.73 -21.73
CA THR A 710 -5.55 2.84 -20.74
C THR A 710 -6.86 3.44 -20.24
N MET A 711 -7.86 2.61 -19.96
CA MET A 711 -9.13 3.08 -19.37
C MET A 711 -9.76 2.06 -18.44
N GLY A 712 -10.66 2.55 -17.57
CA GLY A 712 -11.49 1.70 -16.73
C GLY A 712 -12.41 0.83 -17.59
N TRP A 713 -12.39 -0.49 -17.39
CA TRP A 713 -13.11 -1.46 -18.21
C TRP A 713 -13.58 -2.66 -17.40
N ASN A 714 -14.78 -3.15 -17.71
CA ASN A 714 -15.23 -4.46 -17.26
C ASN A 714 -16.31 -5.04 -18.19
N ILE A 715 -16.57 -6.33 -18.05
CA ILE A 715 -17.65 -7.03 -18.75
C ILE A 715 -18.31 -8.03 -17.81
N ALA A 716 -19.61 -8.26 -17.95
CA ALA A 716 -20.34 -9.26 -17.17
C ALA A 716 -21.25 -10.12 -18.03
N LEU A 717 -21.41 -11.37 -17.61
CA LEU A 717 -22.31 -12.37 -18.16
C LEU A 717 -23.33 -12.77 -17.10
N SER A 718 -24.62 -12.61 -17.39
CA SER A 718 -25.69 -12.92 -16.42
C SER A 718 -26.43 -14.21 -16.80
N ASP A 719 -26.77 -15.01 -15.79
CA ASP A 719 -27.72 -16.14 -15.84
C ASP A 719 -28.94 -15.75 -15.01
N ASN A 720 -30.11 -15.82 -15.64
CA ASN A 720 -31.39 -15.48 -15.05
C ASN A 720 -32.42 -16.62 -15.09
N ASP A 721 -32.01 -17.88 -14.99
CA ASP A 721 -32.92 -19.03 -15.00
C ASP A 721 -33.86 -19.10 -13.79
N ALA A 722 -33.57 -18.36 -12.71
CA ALA A 722 -34.39 -18.30 -11.51
C ALA A 722 -35.69 -17.51 -11.79
N GLY A 723 -36.71 -18.18 -12.32
CA GLY A 723 -37.91 -17.52 -12.84
C GLY A 723 -38.58 -16.46 -11.93
N ALA A 724 -39.15 -15.45 -12.58
CA ALA A 724 -40.18 -14.49 -12.12
C ALA A 724 -40.07 -13.88 -10.70
N SER A 725 -38.88 -13.73 -10.14
CA SER A 725 -38.66 -12.86 -8.97
C SER A 725 -37.45 -11.95 -9.21
N ASP A 726 -37.47 -10.77 -8.58
CA ASP A 726 -36.59 -9.61 -8.82
C ASP A 726 -35.07 -9.83 -8.53
N THR A 727 -34.58 -11.05 -8.64
CA THR A 727 -33.20 -11.45 -8.28
C THR A 727 -32.57 -12.27 -9.40
N ARG A 728 -31.44 -11.78 -9.92
CA ARG A 728 -30.59 -12.54 -10.87
C ARG A 728 -30.12 -13.85 -10.23
N LYS A 729 -30.06 -14.95 -10.99
CA LYS A 729 -29.58 -16.25 -10.49
C LYS A 729 -28.07 -16.17 -10.26
N TYR A 730 -27.30 -15.81 -11.30
CA TYR A 730 -25.88 -15.51 -11.20
C TYR A 730 -25.46 -14.36 -12.11
N GLN A 731 -24.32 -13.75 -11.76
CA GLN A 731 -23.59 -12.88 -12.66
C GLN A 731 -22.11 -13.21 -12.57
N LEU A 732 -21.46 -13.37 -13.71
CA LEU A 732 -20.05 -13.68 -13.83
C LEU A 732 -19.29 -12.46 -14.32
N TYR A 733 -18.11 -12.25 -13.76
CA TYR A 733 -17.20 -11.15 -14.12
C TYR A 733 -15.79 -11.72 -14.30
N PRO A 734 -14.95 -11.11 -15.15
CA PRO A 734 -13.60 -11.60 -15.40
C PRO A 734 -12.63 -11.40 -14.23
N MET A 735 -12.99 -10.57 -13.24
CA MET A 735 -12.21 -10.35 -12.02
C MET A 735 -13.08 -10.56 -10.78
N TYR A 736 -12.47 -11.03 -9.70
CA TYR A 736 -13.15 -11.22 -8.41
C TYR A 736 -13.48 -9.87 -7.73
N GLY A 737 -14.65 -9.77 -7.10
CA GLY A 737 -15.03 -8.62 -6.25
C GLY A 737 -15.56 -7.36 -6.97
N VAL A 738 -15.84 -7.43 -8.28
CA VAL A 738 -16.22 -6.27 -9.11
C VAL A 738 -17.73 -6.16 -9.40
N ASN A 739 -18.57 -6.69 -8.49
CA ASN A 739 -20.03 -6.76 -8.65
C ASN A 739 -20.76 -5.40 -8.62
N ASP A 740 -20.06 -4.33 -8.26
CA ASP A 740 -20.54 -2.95 -8.28
C ASP A 740 -20.05 -2.15 -9.51
N SER A 741 -19.54 -2.83 -10.54
CA SER A 741 -19.15 -2.21 -11.83
C SER A 741 -20.29 -1.44 -12.48
N TRP A 742 -21.54 -1.86 -12.27
CA TRP A 742 -22.72 -1.13 -12.75
C TRP A 742 -22.92 0.23 -12.05
N GLN A 743 -22.26 0.48 -10.91
CA GLN A 743 -22.21 1.78 -10.23
C GLN A 743 -20.98 2.62 -10.65
N GLY A 744 -20.19 2.16 -11.63
CA GLY A 744 -18.93 2.80 -12.02
C GLY A 744 -17.81 2.63 -11.00
N LYS A 745 -17.89 1.63 -10.11
CA LYS A 745 -16.88 1.30 -9.10
C LYS A 745 -16.14 0.01 -9.46
N ASN A 746 -14.93 -0.15 -8.93
CA ASN A 746 -14.13 -1.39 -9.08
C ASN A 746 -14.00 -1.90 -10.52
N LEU A 747 -13.94 -1.00 -11.50
CA LEU A 747 -13.60 -1.35 -12.87
C LEU A 747 -12.14 -1.83 -12.92
N GLY A 748 -11.86 -2.83 -13.77
CA GLY A 748 -10.48 -3.14 -14.13
C GLY A 748 -9.90 -2.09 -15.06
N GLU A 749 -8.69 -2.35 -15.56
CA GLU A 749 -8.06 -1.50 -16.56
C GLU A 749 -7.81 -2.29 -17.85
N ILE A 750 -8.16 -1.70 -18.98
CA ILE A 750 -7.79 -2.21 -20.30
C ILE A 750 -6.75 -1.29 -20.93
N THR A 751 -5.67 -1.87 -21.45
CA THR A 751 -4.63 -1.15 -22.20
C THR A 751 -4.60 -1.59 -23.65
N PHE A 752 -4.37 -0.63 -24.54
CA PHE A 752 -4.35 -0.81 -25.97
C PHE A 752 -2.91 -0.93 -26.49
N MET A 753 -2.51 -2.16 -26.80
CA MET A 753 -1.13 -2.50 -27.17
C MET A 753 -0.84 -2.14 -28.64
N GLU A 754 0.39 -1.72 -28.96
CA GLU A 754 0.77 -1.33 -30.34
C GLU A 754 0.64 -2.44 -31.38
#